data_AF-A0A4S4FN54-F1
#
_entry.id   AF-A0A4S4FN54-F1
#
_cell.length_a   1.000
_cell.length_b   1.000
_cell.length_c   1.000
_cell.angle_alpha   90.00
_cell.angle_beta   90.00
_cell.angle_gamma   90.00
#
_symmetry.space_group_name_H-M   'P 1'
#
loop_
_entity.id
_entity.type
_entity.pdbx_description
1 polymer ?
#
loop_
_entity_poly.entity_id
_entity_poly.type
_entity_poly.pdbx_seq_one_letter_code
_entity_poly.pdbx_strand_id
1 'polypeptide(L)'
;MAQVKAAPIFKVQARVQGPRGEDGQVQSVNGRTGVVTGLAEASALPGDATSSVKGLVRLAGDLAGSASSPIVRTRTVSKIVAPTGIAADYSTSGTNDHTVINTAISAVSAAGGGRVVLRAGNYSMNGAISMRSNVWLSGEGVATVLTPTPGGGRTINISNISNARVSNLFINGVNSIDSDKIINIANGSGIVEVDHCQVLNTPGTCLSIKNNNLADSNKIWIHHNRLVGGGNGDVIFGGPDDSISTISQVIIENNFIRQGDLGLTYSPSAINLVAQKRFVIANNVVDGFITLGGEKIPHYHVTVSNNVLSPGGSGRGASIVVFTDSNVGQTEESRFLTITHNHVIGGNIYVQGQDEGAVSYTRNVIIANNQVDGTKEGGVDLTRGINLQHLRDVIVSQNIIDGSDTGVYLYDVHGISFLGNRILNTTTPISTPGGAGLSDEISYHANVGLGQDIQLSDVGDHAIGIGQSKIGAGGSLIIKAADSVIGGTNLGGGHVDIKSGIGTGNSGLGYVGFWTSRDTSSGTTTQIQEERMRLTSSQRGRLIVGAPAGVQTADGLTYAGDTPRNTGVARSGGSGLPGFNHKIYSGQPALDAVDKDAGELLLVASESRGSGTAVIRLQTPTPGISGNSLNSVTDRVVVDSTAANFSVPVLLSGAPTVNLHAATKLYVDSADAILQTQVGSKAAKGANSDITGLSGLTTPLSVSQGGSGGSTSTGSGALVLASSPTITTPAIAQINDTTGAIALSLPAAGLAVNYLQMANGAAGISPSLIFTGSDTNVQGTIKTKGTGALVFRPGGDSTISFQLKQASNTTYVVADSVNQRLVVGQAGAPHSTLQSAGSFAIAYIVKTAAYTLGASDAVVDFTSGTVNATLPTSAGIAGREYLIKNSGTGVITVVTTSSQTIDGASTYSLSTQYKYVRVQSNGANWIVIGNN
;
A
#
# COMPACT_ATOMS: atom_id res chain seq x y z
N MET A 1 0.06 5.29 22.28
CA MET A 1 0.30 6.28 23.36
C MET A 1 0.52 7.66 22.74
N ALA A 2 -0.52 8.49 22.67
CA ALA A 2 -0.41 9.88 22.24
C ALA A 2 -0.72 10.78 23.44
N GLN A 3 0.26 11.56 23.87
CA GLN A 3 0.10 12.57 24.91
C GLN A 3 -0.76 13.73 24.37
N VAL A 4 -1.92 13.95 24.97
CA VAL A 4 -2.71 15.18 24.74
C VAL A 4 -2.11 16.30 25.57
N LYS A 5 -1.51 17.26 24.86
CA LYS A 5 -0.90 18.49 25.37
C LYS A 5 -2.02 19.49 25.68
N ALA A 6 -2.18 19.88 26.94
CA ALA A 6 -3.12 20.92 27.35
C ALA A 6 -2.71 22.29 26.79
N ALA A 7 -3.66 23.01 26.17
CA ALA A 7 -3.53 24.40 25.75
C ALA A 7 -4.19 25.35 26.79
N PRO A 8 -3.73 26.61 26.92
CA PRO A 8 -4.09 27.48 28.04
C PRO A 8 -5.45 28.16 27.87
N ILE A 9 -6.17 28.30 28.99
CA ILE A 9 -7.46 28.99 29.09
C ILE A 9 -7.25 30.51 29.03
N PHE A 10 -7.74 31.15 27.96
CA PHE A 10 -7.93 32.60 27.88
C PHE A 10 -9.12 33.02 28.76
N LYS A 11 -8.88 33.91 29.73
CA LYS A 11 -9.96 34.62 30.43
C LYS A 11 -10.48 35.75 29.53
N VAL A 12 -11.70 35.61 29.03
CA VAL A 12 -12.46 36.73 28.43
C VAL A 12 -13.17 37.47 29.56
N GLN A 13 -12.69 38.67 29.90
CA GLN A 13 -13.46 39.65 30.67
C GLN A 13 -14.51 40.28 29.74
N ALA A 14 -15.77 39.90 29.91
CA ALA A 14 -16.88 40.61 29.29
C ALA A 14 -17.17 41.89 30.09
N ARG A 15 -16.76 43.03 29.53
CA ARG A 15 -17.13 44.38 29.98
C ARG A 15 -18.49 44.71 29.37
N VAL A 16 -19.54 44.76 30.19
CA VAL A 16 -20.84 45.31 29.79
C VAL A 16 -20.84 46.80 30.14
N GLN A 17 -21.02 47.65 29.14
CA GLN A 17 -21.06 49.10 29.27
C GLN A 17 -22.44 49.61 28.86
N GLY A 18 -23.06 50.40 29.74
CA GLY A 18 -24.14 51.36 29.43
C GLY A 18 -25.30 51.35 30.45
N PRO A 19 -26.02 52.46 30.67
CA PRO A 19 -25.68 53.88 30.51
C PRO A 19 -25.93 54.73 31.79
N ARG A 20 -25.59 56.01 31.70
CA ARG A 20 -25.70 57.11 32.70
C ARG A 20 -27.10 57.31 33.31
N GLY A 21 -27.11 57.77 34.55
CA GLY A 21 -28.18 58.48 35.27
C GLY A 21 -27.81 58.54 36.76
N GLU A 22 -27.01 59.54 37.17
CA GLU A 22 -27.44 60.74 37.92
C GLU A 22 -27.82 60.46 39.39
N ASP A 23 -26.98 61.03 40.27
CA ASP A 23 -27.23 61.65 41.57
C ASP A 23 -28.12 60.99 42.64
N GLY A 24 -27.51 60.77 43.81
CA GLY A 24 -28.23 60.51 45.05
C GLY A 24 -27.33 60.06 46.19
N GLN A 25 -26.57 60.99 46.79
CA GLN A 25 -26.07 60.80 48.16
C GLN A 25 -27.25 60.55 49.13
N VAL A 26 -26.99 59.87 50.25
CA VAL A 26 -27.22 60.37 51.63
C VAL A 26 -27.20 59.22 52.65
N GLN A 27 -26.16 59.30 53.49
CA GLN A 27 -26.09 59.18 54.95
C GLN A 27 -26.85 58.06 55.70
N SER A 28 -26.04 57.31 56.45
CA SER A 28 -26.39 56.74 57.75
C SER A 28 -26.79 57.82 58.75
N VAL A 29 -27.98 57.76 59.34
CA VAL A 29 -28.21 58.07 60.77
C VAL A 29 -29.55 57.47 61.22
N ASN A 30 -29.52 56.64 62.26
CA ASN A 30 -30.25 56.85 63.53
C ASN A 30 -30.41 55.54 64.30
N GLY A 31 -29.72 55.47 65.44
CA GLY A 31 -30.04 54.52 66.49
C GLY A 31 -31.38 54.86 67.14
N ARG A 32 -32.08 53.82 67.59
CA ARG A 32 -33.03 53.96 68.69
C ARG A 32 -33.17 52.64 69.44
N THR A 33 -32.62 52.64 70.65
CA THR A 33 -32.84 51.70 71.75
C THR A 33 -34.30 51.69 72.20
N GLY A 34 -34.83 50.50 72.51
CA GLY A 34 -36.14 50.33 73.16
C GLY A 34 -36.37 48.86 73.56
N VAL A 35 -36.21 48.58 74.86
CA VAL A 35 -36.50 47.31 75.54
C VAL A 35 -37.98 47.26 75.91
N VAL A 36 -38.70 46.16 75.63
CA VAL A 36 -39.80 45.66 76.47
C VAL A 36 -39.88 44.14 76.41
N THR A 37 -39.89 43.57 77.60
CA THR A 37 -40.03 42.18 78.02
C THR A 37 -41.48 41.66 77.97
N GLY A 38 -41.62 40.35 77.71
CA GLY A 38 -42.67 39.51 78.30
C GLY A 38 -43.84 39.14 77.39
N LEU A 39 -43.96 37.84 77.07
CA LEU A 39 -45.13 37.00 77.35
C LEU A 39 -44.84 35.59 76.80
N ALA A 40 -44.69 34.62 77.71
CA ALA A 40 -44.78 33.21 77.39
C ALA A 40 -46.20 32.76 77.74
N GLU A 41 -46.98 32.36 76.73
CA GLU A 41 -48.01 31.33 76.86
C GLU A 41 -48.01 30.45 75.60
N ALA A 42 -48.35 29.19 75.82
CA ALA A 42 -47.87 28.04 75.07
C ALA A 42 -48.77 27.63 73.89
N SER A 43 -48.22 26.70 73.12
CA SER A 43 -48.89 25.69 72.29
C SER A 43 -49.37 26.10 70.89
N ALA A 44 -48.43 26.02 69.94
CA ALA A 44 -48.52 25.20 68.73
C ALA A 44 -47.34 25.59 67.83
N LEU A 45 -46.22 24.88 67.97
CA LEU A 45 -45.18 24.91 66.94
C LEU A 45 -45.85 24.41 65.64
N PRO A 46 -45.90 25.19 64.55
CA PRO A 46 -46.23 24.64 63.25
C PRO A 46 -45.18 23.56 62.98
N GLY A 47 -45.70 22.36 62.70
CA GLY A 47 -44.94 21.14 62.70
C GLY A 47 -43.67 21.18 61.86
N ASP A 48 -42.79 20.27 62.26
CA ASP A 48 -41.79 19.62 61.44
C ASP A 48 -42.17 19.62 59.96
N ALA A 49 -41.17 19.77 59.10
CA ALA A 49 -41.31 19.57 57.66
C ALA A 49 -41.76 18.14 57.39
N THR A 50 -43.08 17.94 57.46
CA THR A 50 -43.80 16.91 56.73
C THR A 50 -43.40 17.03 55.27
N SER A 51 -43.52 15.90 54.58
CA SER A 51 -42.95 15.54 53.26
C SER A 51 -43.25 16.46 52.06
N SER A 52 -43.66 17.72 52.24
CA SER A 52 -44.12 18.63 51.19
C SER A 52 -43.38 19.96 51.04
N VAL A 53 -42.40 20.34 51.89
CA VAL A 53 -41.65 21.61 51.71
C VAL A 53 -40.20 21.36 51.32
N LYS A 54 -39.95 21.39 50.01
CA LYS A 54 -38.61 21.36 49.39
C LYS A 54 -38.10 22.79 49.16
N GLY A 55 -37.06 23.18 49.89
CA GLY A 55 -36.17 24.30 49.57
C GLY A 55 -34.99 24.23 50.55
N LEU A 56 -33.72 24.38 50.18
CA LEU A 56 -33.08 25.15 49.11
C LEU A 56 -31.74 24.42 48.87
N VAL A 57 -31.41 23.86 47.72
CA VAL A 57 -31.02 24.52 46.45
C VAL A 57 -31.36 23.54 45.32
N ARG A 58 -32.18 23.95 44.35
CA ARG A 58 -32.46 23.20 43.12
C ARG A 58 -32.06 24.10 41.96
N LEU A 59 -30.97 23.79 41.27
CA LEU A 59 -30.62 24.47 40.04
C LEU A 59 -31.48 23.88 38.91
N ALA A 60 -32.22 24.73 38.21
CA ALA A 60 -32.96 24.34 37.02
C ALA A 60 -31.97 23.77 35.99
N GLY A 61 -32.11 22.48 35.68
CA GLY A 61 -31.21 21.75 34.77
C GLY A 61 -30.64 20.42 35.31
N ASP A 62 -30.62 20.23 36.64
CA ASP A 62 -29.95 19.07 37.28
C ASP A 62 -30.84 17.83 37.45
N LEU A 63 -32.12 17.93 37.10
CA LEU A 63 -33.13 16.90 37.28
C LEU A 63 -33.95 16.72 35.99
N ALA A 64 -34.01 15.50 35.47
CA ALA A 64 -35.05 15.09 34.52
C ALA A 64 -36.22 14.41 35.29
N GLY A 65 -37.36 14.14 34.66
CA GLY A 65 -38.48 13.38 35.27
C GLY A 65 -39.54 14.20 36.03
N SER A 66 -40.61 13.53 36.47
CA SER A 66 -41.78 14.15 37.11
C SER A 66 -41.62 14.31 38.63
N ALA A 67 -42.51 15.07 39.27
CA ALA A 67 -42.49 15.28 40.73
C ALA A 67 -42.68 13.97 41.54
N SER A 68 -43.34 12.97 40.95
CA SER A 68 -43.55 11.63 41.51
C SER A 68 -42.44 10.62 41.18
N SER A 69 -41.63 10.89 40.15
CA SER A 69 -40.44 10.10 39.77
C SER A 69 -39.30 11.02 39.30
N PRO A 70 -38.64 11.76 40.22
CA PRO A 70 -37.56 12.66 39.84
C PRO A 70 -36.30 11.85 39.46
N ILE A 71 -35.79 12.10 38.26
CA ILE A 71 -34.51 11.58 37.79
C ILE A 71 -33.44 12.60 38.16
N VAL A 72 -32.73 12.35 39.25
CA VAL A 72 -31.53 13.10 39.64
C VAL A 72 -30.37 12.60 38.80
N ARG A 73 -29.51 13.49 38.23
CA ARG A 73 -28.18 13.05 37.78
C ARG A 73 -27.41 12.57 39.00
N THR A 74 -27.43 11.26 39.24
CA THR A 74 -26.81 10.65 40.41
C THR A 74 -25.29 10.81 40.31
N ARG A 75 -24.68 11.29 41.39
CA ARG A 75 -23.23 11.22 41.60
C ARG A 75 -22.83 9.76 41.41
N THR A 76 -21.89 9.47 40.52
CA THR A 76 -21.34 8.13 40.28
C THR A 76 -21.04 7.46 41.62
N VAL A 77 -21.83 6.45 41.98
CA VAL A 77 -21.66 5.76 43.25
C VAL A 77 -20.48 4.82 43.11
N SER A 78 -19.46 5.02 43.92
CA SER A 78 -18.29 4.12 43.97
C SER A 78 -18.33 3.31 45.25
N LYS A 79 -18.23 1.98 45.13
CA LYS A 79 -18.14 1.05 46.25
C LYS A 79 -16.86 0.23 46.15
N ILE A 80 -16.14 0.11 47.27
CA ILE A 80 -14.90 -0.64 47.36
C ILE A 80 -15.20 -2.01 47.97
N VAL A 81 -14.69 -3.06 47.34
CA VAL A 81 -14.75 -4.45 47.83
C VAL A 81 -13.32 -4.94 48.01
N ALA A 82 -12.97 -5.49 49.17
CA ALA A 82 -11.63 -6.00 49.43
C ALA A 82 -11.64 -7.26 50.31
N PRO A 83 -10.58 -8.09 50.26
CA PRO A 83 -10.38 -9.15 51.24
C PRO A 83 -10.31 -8.61 52.67
N THR A 84 -10.62 -9.50 53.61
CA THR A 84 -10.53 -9.21 55.05
C THR A 84 -9.16 -8.64 55.42
N GLY A 85 -9.16 -7.55 56.19
CA GLY A 85 -7.95 -6.84 56.61
C GLY A 85 -7.58 -5.62 55.75
N ILE A 86 -8.32 -5.34 54.67
CA ILE A 86 -8.17 -4.15 53.84
C ILE A 86 -9.40 -3.24 54.00
N ALA A 87 -9.19 -1.93 54.12
CA ALA A 87 -10.28 -0.96 54.22
C ALA A 87 -11.16 -0.97 52.96
N ALA A 88 -12.46 -1.26 53.12
CA ALA A 88 -13.44 -1.37 52.05
C ALA A 88 -14.87 -1.13 52.55
N ASP A 89 -15.81 -0.82 51.64
CA ASP A 89 -17.25 -0.78 51.96
C ASP A 89 -17.81 -2.19 52.20
N TYR A 90 -17.27 -3.18 51.48
CA TYR A 90 -17.66 -4.58 51.55
C TYR A 90 -16.41 -5.45 51.73
N SER A 91 -16.37 -6.24 52.80
CA SER A 91 -15.25 -7.14 53.09
C SER A 91 -15.57 -8.57 52.64
N THR A 92 -14.66 -9.18 51.90
CA THR A 92 -14.78 -10.58 51.44
C THR A 92 -14.05 -11.54 52.38
N SER A 93 -14.45 -12.81 52.40
CA SER A 93 -13.95 -13.82 53.33
C SER A 93 -12.85 -14.71 52.72
N GLY A 94 -12.65 -14.63 51.41
CA GLY A 94 -11.81 -15.57 50.66
C GLY A 94 -12.55 -16.87 50.29
N THR A 95 -13.86 -16.94 50.54
CA THR A 95 -14.71 -18.09 50.23
C THR A 95 -16.03 -17.58 49.65
N ASN A 96 -16.33 -17.95 48.40
CA ASN A 96 -17.58 -17.60 47.71
C ASN A 96 -17.81 -16.07 47.63
N ASP A 97 -16.75 -15.33 47.35
CA ASP A 97 -16.70 -13.87 47.40
C ASP A 97 -17.60 -13.20 46.35
N HIS A 98 -18.00 -13.94 45.30
CA HIS A 98 -19.00 -13.50 44.32
C HIS A 98 -20.30 -13.01 44.99
N THR A 99 -20.70 -13.58 46.13
CA THR A 99 -21.90 -13.14 46.88
C THR A 99 -21.77 -11.70 47.36
N VAL A 100 -20.65 -11.37 48.00
CA VAL A 100 -20.35 -10.02 48.50
C VAL A 100 -20.19 -9.03 47.36
N ILE A 101 -19.49 -9.42 46.28
CA ILE A 101 -19.34 -8.60 45.07
C ILE A 101 -20.71 -8.30 44.45
N ASN A 102 -21.60 -9.29 44.37
CA ASN A 102 -22.96 -9.14 43.85
C ASN A 102 -23.81 -8.21 44.74
N THR A 103 -23.63 -8.24 46.06
CA THR A 103 -24.26 -7.27 46.97
C THR A 103 -23.79 -5.85 46.69
N ALA A 104 -22.49 -5.64 46.48
CA ALA A 104 -21.92 -4.33 46.14
C ALA A 104 -22.44 -3.81 44.78
N ILE A 105 -22.45 -4.67 43.75
CA ILE A 105 -23.03 -4.35 42.44
C ILE A 105 -24.51 -3.98 42.57
N SER A 106 -25.25 -4.72 43.39
CA SER A 106 -26.68 -4.46 43.62
C SER A 106 -26.92 -3.09 44.23
N ALA A 107 -26.09 -2.70 45.22
CA ALA A 107 -26.17 -1.40 45.86
C ALA A 107 -25.83 -0.25 44.91
N VAL A 108 -24.77 -0.40 44.10
CA VAL A 108 -24.39 0.61 43.09
C VAL A 108 -25.49 0.75 42.02
N SER A 109 -26.02 -0.37 41.54
CA SER A 109 -27.13 -0.37 40.57
C SER A 109 -28.39 0.27 41.13
N ALA A 110 -28.78 -0.05 42.37
CA ALA A 110 -29.95 0.54 43.04
C ALA A 110 -29.81 2.06 43.25
N ALA A 111 -28.58 2.57 43.33
CA ALA A 111 -28.29 4.00 43.40
C ALA A 111 -28.23 4.70 42.02
N GLY A 112 -28.64 4.02 40.95
CA GLY A 112 -28.68 4.55 39.58
C GLY A 112 -27.43 4.27 38.73
N GLY A 113 -26.45 3.51 39.25
CA GLY A 113 -25.23 3.14 38.54
C GLY A 113 -23.96 3.75 39.12
N GLY A 114 -22.81 3.26 38.64
CA GLY A 114 -21.50 3.70 39.11
C GLY A 114 -20.44 2.59 39.07
N ARG A 115 -19.46 2.64 39.96
CA ARG A 115 -18.28 1.78 39.94
C ARG A 115 -18.21 0.87 41.18
N VAL A 116 -17.94 -0.40 40.96
CA VAL A 116 -17.49 -1.34 42.01
C VAL A 116 -16.00 -1.57 41.80
N VAL A 117 -15.19 -1.22 42.80
CA VAL A 117 -13.73 -1.36 42.76
C VAL A 117 -13.31 -2.53 43.63
N LEU A 118 -12.74 -3.56 43.02
CA LEU A 118 -12.10 -4.67 43.71
C LEU A 118 -10.63 -4.30 43.98
N ARG A 119 -10.25 -4.22 45.26
CA ARG A 119 -8.86 -3.93 45.64
C ARG A 119 -7.94 -5.10 45.26
N ALA A 120 -6.62 -4.88 45.29
CA ALA A 120 -5.66 -5.97 45.18
C ALA A 120 -5.95 -7.08 46.20
N GLY A 121 -5.95 -8.34 45.77
CA GLY A 121 -6.38 -9.47 46.59
C GLY A 121 -6.81 -10.70 45.77
N ASN A 122 -6.95 -11.83 46.46
CA ASN A 122 -7.48 -13.07 45.90
C ASN A 122 -8.96 -13.21 46.25
N TYR A 123 -9.79 -13.51 45.26
CA TYR A 123 -11.23 -13.68 45.39
C TYR A 123 -11.64 -15.05 44.86
N SER A 124 -12.29 -15.85 45.71
CA SER A 124 -12.71 -17.22 45.39
C SER A 124 -14.19 -17.27 44.98
N MET A 125 -14.50 -17.94 43.87
CA MET A 125 -15.84 -17.89 43.26
C MET A 125 -16.42 -19.27 42.97
N ASN A 126 -17.46 -19.68 43.72
CA ASN A 126 -18.26 -20.88 43.41
C ASN A 126 -19.55 -20.55 42.63
N GLY A 127 -19.67 -19.31 42.15
CA GLY A 127 -20.78 -18.81 41.34
C GLY A 127 -20.37 -17.54 40.61
N ALA A 128 -21.23 -17.04 39.73
CA ALA A 128 -20.93 -15.91 38.87
C ALA A 128 -21.10 -14.56 39.57
N ILE A 129 -20.21 -13.61 39.25
CA ILE A 129 -20.49 -12.17 39.42
C ILE A 129 -21.54 -11.79 38.39
N SER A 130 -22.73 -11.39 38.86
CA SER A 130 -23.86 -10.99 38.04
C SER A 130 -23.85 -9.47 37.88
N MET A 131 -23.35 -9.00 36.73
CA MET A 131 -23.32 -7.58 36.40
C MET A 131 -24.73 -6.99 36.26
N ARG A 132 -24.84 -5.67 36.39
CA ARG A 132 -26.09 -4.91 36.24
C ARG A 132 -25.91 -3.70 35.33
N SER A 133 -27.01 -3.18 34.79
CA SER A 133 -26.96 -2.01 33.91
C SER A 133 -26.37 -0.78 34.63
N ASN A 134 -25.62 0.03 33.89
CA ASN A 134 -24.94 1.24 34.37
C ASN A 134 -23.89 0.98 35.47
N VAL A 135 -23.38 -0.26 35.60
CA VAL A 135 -22.34 -0.61 36.59
C VAL A 135 -21.02 -0.97 35.92
N TRP A 136 -19.93 -0.39 36.43
CA TRP A 136 -18.56 -0.71 36.05
C TRP A 136 -17.88 -1.50 37.16
N LEU A 137 -17.52 -2.76 36.89
CA LEU A 137 -16.67 -3.55 37.77
C LEU A 137 -15.21 -3.32 37.37
N SER A 138 -14.37 -2.98 38.34
CA SER A 138 -12.99 -2.64 38.05
C SER A 138 -12.05 -3.15 39.13
N GLY A 139 -10.92 -3.75 38.76
CA GLY A 139 -9.86 -4.10 39.70
C GLY A 139 -8.73 -3.08 39.74
N GLU A 140 -7.64 -3.46 40.41
CA GLU A 140 -6.38 -2.72 40.48
C GLU A 140 -5.29 -3.36 39.61
N GLY A 141 -5.70 -4.07 38.56
CA GLY A 141 -4.84 -4.76 37.61
C GLY A 141 -4.57 -6.22 38.00
N VAL A 142 -3.36 -6.70 37.72
CA VAL A 142 -2.99 -8.12 37.89
C VAL A 142 -2.99 -8.60 39.34
N ALA A 143 -2.94 -7.67 40.31
CA ALA A 143 -3.00 -7.99 41.73
C ALA A 143 -4.42 -8.27 42.22
N THR A 144 -5.46 -7.95 41.44
CA THR A 144 -6.85 -8.29 41.74
C THR A 144 -7.20 -9.59 41.02
N VAL A 145 -7.15 -10.70 41.74
CA VAL A 145 -7.22 -12.06 41.19
C VAL A 145 -8.57 -12.71 41.49
N LEU A 146 -9.35 -12.99 40.45
CA LEU A 146 -10.57 -13.80 40.54
C LEU A 146 -10.24 -15.25 40.18
N THR A 147 -10.54 -16.19 41.07
CA THR A 147 -10.32 -17.63 40.85
C THR A 147 -11.63 -18.39 41.03
N PRO A 148 -12.16 -19.07 40.00
CA PRO A 148 -13.28 -19.97 40.17
C PRO A 148 -12.85 -21.16 41.04
N THR A 149 -13.77 -21.67 41.85
CA THR A 149 -13.62 -22.97 42.54
C THR A 149 -14.04 -24.10 41.59
N PRO A 150 -13.63 -25.36 41.83
CA PRO A 150 -14.11 -26.50 41.06
C PRO A 150 -15.65 -26.52 41.00
N GLY A 151 -16.22 -26.59 39.79
CA GLY A 151 -17.67 -26.57 39.56
C GLY A 151 -18.33 -25.17 39.63
N GLY A 152 -17.55 -24.09 39.75
CA GLY A 152 -18.04 -22.72 39.89
C GLY A 152 -18.65 -22.07 38.64
N GLY A 153 -18.55 -22.71 37.47
CA GLY A 153 -19.17 -22.23 36.23
C GLY A 153 -18.54 -20.95 35.68
N ARG A 154 -19.39 -20.03 35.18
CA ARG A 154 -19.00 -18.71 34.65
C ARG A 154 -18.49 -17.79 35.77
N THR A 155 -17.37 -17.09 35.56
CA THR A 155 -16.82 -16.15 36.56
C THR A 155 -17.59 -14.82 36.53
N ILE A 156 -17.78 -14.21 35.37
CA ILE A 156 -18.52 -12.94 35.22
C ILE A 156 -19.63 -13.12 34.20
N ASN A 157 -20.85 -12.74 34.57
CA ASN A 157 -22.03 -12.80 33.73
C ASN A 157 -22.60 -11.41 33.45
N ILE A 158 -22.64 -11.04 32.18
CA ILE A 158 -23.13 -9.78 31.62
C ILE A 158 -24.32 -10.13 30.72
N SER A 159 -25.51 -10.29 31.29
CA SER A 159 -26.67 -10.84 30.56
C SER A 159 -27.90 -9.95 30.69
N ASN A 160 -28.51 -9.59 29.56
CA ASN A 160 -29.72 -8.74 29.47
C ASN A 160 -29.57 -7.38 30.18
N ILE A 161 -28.40 -6.74 30.05
CA ILE A 161 -28.09 -5.45 30.69
C ILE A 161 -27.47 -4.47 29.70
N SER A 162 -27.38 -3.19 30.10
CA SER A 162 -26.84 -2.11 29.28
C SER A 162 -25.84 -1.22 30.01
N ASN A 163 -24.90 -0.62 29.27
CA ASN A 163 -23.90 0.32 29.81
C ASN A 163 -23.08 -0.30 30.96
N ALA A 164 -22.52 -1.49 30.72
CA ALA A 164 -21.75 -2.24 31.72
C ALA A 164 -20.29 -2.36 31.28
N ARG A 165 -19.37 -2.31 32.24
CA ARG A 165 -17.92 -2.47 31.96
C ARG A 165 -17.28 -3.40 32.96
N VAL A 166 -16.35 -4.23 32.49
CA VAL A 166 -15.45 -5.04 33.30
C VAL A 166 -14.03 -4.64 32.94
N SER A 167 -13.21 -4.25 33.93
CA SER A 167 -11.87 -3.77 33.63
C SER A 167 -10.80 -4.01 34.68
N ASN A 168 -9.53 -4.05 34.27
CA ASN A 168 -8.36 -4.09 35.17
C ASN A 168 -8.39 -5.26 36.17
N LEU A 169 -8.76 -6.46 35.70
CA LEU A 169 -8.84 -7.67 36.52
C LEU A 169 -7.89 -8.75 35.99
N PHE A 170 -7.35 -9.58 36.88
CA PHE A 170 -6.81 -10.88 36.53
C PHE A 170 -7.81 -11.98 36.90
N ILE A 171 -8.17 -12.80 35.93
CA ILE A 171 -9.02 -13.98 36.13
C ILE A 171 -8.17 -15.21 35.85
N ASN A 172 -7.93 -16.00 36.90
CA ASN A 172 -7.15 -17.22 36.84
C ASN A 172 -8.10 -18.41 36.69
N GLY A 173 -8.33 -18.87 35.47
CA GLY A 173 -9.29 -19.94 35.17
C GLY A 173 -8.85 -21.36 35.53
N VAL A 174 -7.84 -21.54 36.40
CA VAL A 174 -7.17 -22.83 36.64
C VAL A 174 -8.12 -23.97 37.06
N ASN A 175 -9.25 -23.65 37.72
CA ASN A 175 -10.25 -24.64 38.14
C ASN A 175 -11.53 -24.63 37.28
N SER A 176 -11.52 -23.92 36.14
CA SER A 176 -12.61 -23.97 35.18
C SER A 176 -12.54 -25.23 34.32
N ILE A 177 -13.68 -25.64 33.76
CA ILE A 177 -13.78 -26.76 32.82
C ILE A 177 -14.04 -26.26 31.39
N ASP A 178 -13.93 -27.13 30.40
CA ASP A 178 -13.99 -26.74 28.98
C ASP A 178 -15.31 -26.08 28.56
N SER A 179 -16.42 -26.42 29.23
CA SER A 179 -17.73 -25.84 28.99
C SER A 179 -17.92 -24.46 29.62
N ASP A 180 -17.05 -24.06 30.55
CA ASP A 180 -17.14 -22.76 31.23
C ASP A 180 -16.83 -21.63 30.25
N LYS A 181 -17.58 -20.53 30.42
CA LYS A 181 -17.33 -19.26 29.74
C LYS A 181 -16.99 -18.24 30.81
N ILE A 182 -15.70 -17.94 30.96
CA ILE A 182 -15.20 -17.15 32.08
C ILE A 182 -15.89 -15.79 32.15
N ILE A 183 -15.90 -15.06 31.03
CA ILE A 183 -16.72 -13.86 30.87
C ILE A 183 -17.82 -14.16 29.86
N ASN A 184 -19.07 -14.08 30.29
CA ASN A 184 -20.23 -14.29 29.42
C ASN A 184 -20.94 -12.98 29.12
N ILE A 185 -21.10 -12.66 27.84
CA ILE A 185 -21.89 -11.54 27.36
C ILE A 185 -23.09 -12.10 26.59
N ALA A 186 -24.31 -11.81 27.05
CA ALA A 186 -25.53 -12.27 26.39
C ALA A 186 -26.59 -11.16 26.32
N ASN A 187 -27.14 -10.91 25.14
CA ASN A 187 -28.25 -9.96 24.93
C ASN A 187 -27.99 -8.57 25.55
N GLY A 188 -26.74 -8.08 25.48
CA GLY A 188 -26.38 -6.78 26.02
C GLY A 188 -26.88 -5.66 25.12
N SER A 189 -27.52 -4.63 25.66
CA SER A 189 -27.93 -3.46 24.87
C SER A 189 -27.10 -2.22 25.21
N GLY A 190 -26.91 -1.28 24.30
CA GLY A 190 -25.99 -0.17 24.55
C GLY A 190 -24.53 -0.66 24.70
N ILE A 191 -23.67 0.10 25.38
CA ILE A 191 -22.22 -0.19 25.41
C ILE A 191 -21.91 -1.25 26.49
N VAL A 192 -21.30 -2.35 26.09
CA VAL A 192 -20.73 -3.37 26.98
C VAL A 192 -19.23 -3.49 26.71
N GLU A 193 -18.42 -3.24 27.72
CA GLU A 193 -16.95 -3.19 27.59
C GLU A 193 -16.24 -4.26 28.43
N VAL A 194 -15.27 -4.94 27.84
CA VAL A 194 -14.25 -5.73 28.54
C VAL A 194 -12.88 -5.16 28.21
N ASP A 195 -12.20 -4.62 29.22
CA ASP A 195 -11.05 -3.74 29.02
C ASP A 195 -9.88 -3.99 30.00
N HIS A 196 -8.63 -4.05 29.51
CA HIS A 196 -7.45 -4.24 30.38
C HIS A 196 -7.55 -5.45 31.33
N CYS A 197 -8.25 -6.50 30.93
CA CYS A 197 -8.37 -7.73 31.70
C CYS A 197 -7.36 -8.78 31.23
N GLN A 198 -6.89 -9.61 32.16
CA GLN A 198 -6.11 -10.80 31.87
C GLN A 198 -6.94 -12.03 32.23
N VAL A 199 -7.18 -12.92 31.27
CA VAL A 199 -7.85 -14.21 31.50
C VAL A 199 -6.88 -15.29 31.07
N LEU A 200 -6.31 -16.01 32.04
CA LEU A 200 -5.25 -17.00 31.80
C LEU A 200 -5.62 -18.35 32.44
N ASN A 201 -4.82 -19.37 32.14
CA ASN A 201 -4.92 -20.72 32.72
C ASN A 201 -6.33 -21.30 32.62
N THR A 202 -7.05 -21.00 31.54
CA THR A 202 -8.45 -21.38 31.38
C THR A 202 -8.56 -22.58 30.44
N PRO A 203 -8.96 -23.77 30.91
CA PRO A 203 -9.28 -24.89 30.02
C PRO A 203 -10.41 -24.56 29.04
N GLY A 204 -11.45 -23.86 29.51
CA GLY A 204 -12.59 -23.39 28.71
C GLY A 204 -12.40 -22.08 27.93
N THR A 205 -13.53 -21.50 27.50
CA THR A 205 -13.56 -20.25 26.72
C THR A 205 -13.32 -19.06 27.64
N CYS A 206 -12.43 -18.15 27.26
CA CYS A 206 -12.17 -16.93 28.03
C CYS A 206 -13.34 -15.95 27.96
N LEU A 207 -13.90 -15.74 26.78
CA LEU A 207 -14.99 -14.78 26.57
C LEU A 207 -16.03 -15.35 25.60
N SER A 208 -17.30 -15.36 26.00
CA SER A 208 -18.40 -15.71 25.09
C SER A 208 -19.31 -14.54 24.78
N ILE A 209 -19.72 -14.41 23.52
CA ILE A 209 -20.65 -13.38 23.04
C ILE A 209 -21.91 -14.05 22.48
N LYS A 210 -23.08 -13.65 22.95
CA LYS A 210 -24.36 -14.17 22.46
C LYS A 210 -25.39 -13.06 22.28
N ASN A 211 -26.24 -13.21 21.27
CA ASN A 211 -27.42 -12.37 21.08
C ASN A 211 -28.56 -13.17 20.47
N ASN A 212 -29.67 -13.30 21.19
CA ASN A 212 -30.89 -13.96 20.73
C ASN A 212 -32.04 -12.94 20.55
N ASN A 213 -31.70 -11.65 20.48
CA ASN A 213 -32.66 -10.58 20.22
C ASN A 213 -32.52 -10.08 18.78
N LEU A 214 -33.67 -9.94 18.10
CA LEU A 214 -33.78 -9.47 16.71
C LEU A 214 -33.34 -8.01 16.48
N ALA A 215 -33.11 -7.24 17.53
CA ALA A 215 -32.70 -5.84 17.43
C ALA A 215 -31.17 -5.73 17.32
N ASP A 216 -30.68 -4.85 16.42
CA ASP A 216 -29.28 -4.39 16.28
C ASP A 216 -28.79 -3.59 17.52
N SER A 217 -28.93 -4.18 18.70
CA SER A 217 -28.86 -3.48 19.98
C SER A 217 -27.55 -3.72 20.73
N ASN A 218 -26.78 -4.74 20.32
CA ASN A 218 -25.48 -5.02 20.89
C ASN A 218 -24.47 -3.95 20.45
N LYS A 219 -23.74 -3.38 21.41
CA LYS A 219 -22.51 -2.61 21.15
C LYS A 219 -21.45 -3.12 22.11
N ILE A 220 -20.65 -4.06 21.65
CA ILE A 220 -19.71 -4.79 22.51
C ILE A 220 -18.29 -4.42 22.12
N TRP A 221 -17.50 -3.94 23.07
CA TRP A 221 -16.11 -3.60 22.85
C TRP A 221 -15.21 -4.47 23.73
N ILE A 222 -14.29 -5.18 23.09
CA ILE A 222 -13.31 -6.04 23.75
C ILE A 222 -11.95 -5.50 23.37
N HIS A 223 -11.28 -4.82 24.29
CA HIS A 223 -10.01 -4.18 23.98
C HIS A 223 -8.96 -4.16 25.08
N HIS A 224 -7.68 -4.12 24.67
CA HIS A 224 -6.54 -4.07 25.59
C HIS A 224 -6.45 -5.26 26.55
N ASN A 225 -7.00 -6.42 26.17
CA ASN A 225 -7.02 -7.62 27.00
C ASN A 225 -5.90 -8.59 26.64
N ARG A 226 -5.55 -9.46 27.59
CA ARG A 226 -4.73 -10.65 27.37
C ARG A 226 -5.57 -11.90 27.66
N LEU A 227 -5.96 -12.63 26.63
CA LEU A 227 -6.84 -13.79 26.71
C LEU A 227 -6.09 -15.04 26.27
N VAL A 228 -5.86 -15.98 27.19
CA VAL A 228 -5.16 -17.23 26.91
C VAL A 228 -5.95 -18.38 27.51
N GLY A 229 -6.56 -19.18 26.65
CA GLY A 229 -7.37 -20.33 27.05
C GLY A 229 -7.37 -21.42 25.98
N GLY A 230 -7.75 -22.64 26.35
CA GLY A 230 -7.86 -23.75 25.39
C GLY A 230 -9.19 -23.84 24.69
N GLY A 231 -10.29 -23.45 25.37
CA GLY A 231 -11.64 -23.50 24.84
C GLY A 231 -12.13 -24.92 24.54
N ASN A 232 -13.45 -25.14 24.57
CA ASN A 232 -14.07 -26.23 23.80
C ASN A 232 -13.97 -25.92 22.28
N GLY A 233 -12.76 -25.64 21.80
CA GLY A 233 -12.46 -25.19 20.45
C GLY A 233 -11.95 -23.76 20.33
N ASP A 234 -12.37 -22.79 21.18
CA ASP A 234 -12.04 -21.36 20.95
C ASP A 234 -11.89 -20.49 22.22
N VAL A 235 -10.98 -19.50 22.18
CA VAL A 235 -10.73 -18.52 23.27
C VAL A 235 -11.85 -17.48 23.36
N ILE A 236 -12.21 -16.89 22.23
CA ILE A 236 -13.40 -16.06 22.06
C ILE A 236 -14.39 -16.85 21.20
N PHE A 237 -15.56 -17.15 21.76
CA PHE A 237 -16.61 -17.93 21.09
C PHE A 237 -17.93 -17.17 21.08
N GLY A 238 -18.78 -17.34 20.07
CA GLY A 238 -20.08 -16.67 20.12
C GLY A 238 -20.97 -16.75 18.89
N GLY A 239 -22.23 -16.39 19.11
CA GLY A 239 -23.29 -16.40 18.11
C GLY A 239 -24.68 -16.49 18.72
N PRO A 240 -25.73 -16.26 17.93
CA PRO A 240 -27.11 -16.52 18.30
C PRO A 240 -27.38 -18.03 18.47
N ASP A 241 -28.24 -18.38 19.43
CA ASP A 241 -28.74 -19.75 19.56
C ASP A 241 -29.82 -20.05 18.50
N ASP A 242 -30.54 -19.02 18.04
CA ASP A 242 -31.55 -19.10 16.98
C ASP A 242 -30.99 -18.80 15.58
N SER A 243 -31.82 -18.93 14.54
CA SER A 243 -31.44 -18.78 13.12
C SER A 243 -31.77 -17.41 12.50
N ILE A 244 -32.18 -16.43 13.30
CA ILE A 244 -32.68 -15.13 12.80
C ILE A 244 -32.04 -13.92 13.50
N SER A 245 -31.42 -14.10 14.66
CA SER A 245 -30.70 -13.09 15.42
C SER A 245 -29.26 -12.95 14.94
N THR A 246 -28.65 -11.77 15.10
CA THR A 246 -27.24 -11.53 14.77
C THR A 246 -26.49 -10.95 15.98
N ILE A 247 -25.19 -11.18 16.04
CA ILE A 247 -24.30 -10.39 16.90
C ILE A 247 -23.84 -9.15 16.14
N SER A 248 -24.31 -7.98 16.60
CA SER A 248 -24.11 -6.72 15.92
C SER A 248 -23.21 -5.73 16.65
N GLN A 249 -22.56 -4.84 15.89
CA GLN A 249 -21.74 -3.71 16.37
C GLN A 249 -20.69 -4.10 17.42
N VAL A 250 -19.96 -5.17 17.15
CA VAL A 250 -18.88 -5.65 18.03
C VAL A 250 -17.53 -5.18 17.49
N ILE A 251 -16.67 -4.71 18.40
CA ILE A 251 -15.28 -4.34 18.12
C ILE A 251 -14.38 -5.18 19.00
N ILE A 252 -13.47 -5.93 18.39
CA ILE A 252 -12.39 -6.67 19.05
C ILE A 252 -11.07 -6.03 18.62
N GLU A 253 -10.44 -5.27 19.50
CA GLU A 253 -9.22 -4.54 19.13
C GLU A 253 -8.13 -4.45 20.19
N ASN A 254 -6.87 -4.34 19.76
CA ASN A 254 -5.73 -4.13 20.66
C ASN A 254 -5.59 -5.24 21.73
N ASN A 255 -5.99 -6.48 21.42
CA ASN A 255 -5.88 -7.61 22.35
C ASN A 255 -4.70 -8.52 21.97
N PHE A 256 -4.20 -9.24 22.97
CA PHE A 256 -3.40 -10.45 22.79
C PHE A 256 -4.30 -11.66 23.06
N ILE A 257 -4.51 -12.50 22.05
CA ILE A 257 -5.42 -13.64 22.12
C ILE A 257 -4.65 -14.89 21.69
N ARG A 258 -4.58 -15.90 22.56
CA ARG A 258 -3.84 -17.12 22.27
C ARG A 258 -4.65 -18.36 22.57
N GLN A 259 -4.84 -19.16 21.53
CA GLN A 259 -5.32 -20.53 21.65
C GLN A 259 -4.25 -21.37 22.37
N GLY A 260 -4.59 -21.85 23.56
CA GLY A 260 -3.72 -22.68 24.39
C GLY A 260 -3.49 -24.07 23.79
N ASP A 261 -2.33 -24.67 24.12
CA ASP A 261 -2.01 -26.06 23.77
C ASP A 261 -2.52 -26.98 24.87
N LEU A 262 -3.72 -27.53 24.70
CA LEU A 262 -4.33 -28.46 25.67
C LEU A 262 -4.55 -29.86 25.09
N GLY A 263 -3.90 -30.21 23.96
CA GLY A 263 -4.07 -31.52 23.33
C GLY A 263 -5.48 -31.80 22.78
N LEU A 264 -6.31 -30.75 22.62
CA LEU A 264 -7.68 -30.87 22.11
C LEU A 264 -7.69 -30.89 20.56
N THR A 265 -8.44 -31.83 19.99
CA THR A 265 -8.48 -32.14 18.55
C THR A 265 -9.34 -31.17 17.72
N TYR A 266 -10.08 -30.25 18.34
CA TYR A 266 -11.37 -29.80 17.79
C TYR A 266 -11.43 -28.43 17.10
N SER A 267 -10.58 -27.43 17.40
CA SER A 267 -10.55 -26.20 16.58
C SER A 267 -9.24 -25.42 16.79
N PRO A 268 -8.56 -24.97 15.70
CA PRO A 268 -7.40 -24.08 15.78
C PRO A 268 -7.78 -22.61 16.02
N SER A 269 -9.06 -22.28 16.18
CA SER A 269 -9.55 -20.90 16.24
C SER A 269 -9.32 -20.28 17.60
N ALA A 270 -8.63 -19.14 17.63
CA ALA A 270 -8.57 -18.29 18.81
C ALA A 270 -9.85 -17.44 18.92
N ILE A 271 -10.38 -16.99 17.77
CA ILE A 271 -11.65 -16.28 17.68
C ILE A 271 -12.56 -17.08 16.77
N ASN A 272 -13.75 -17.44 17.23
CA ASN A 272 -14.78 -18.11 16.45
C ASN A 272 -16.15 -17.50 16.73
N LEU A 273 -16.71 -16.84 15.72
CA LEU A 273 -17.97 -16.12 15.84
C LEU A 273 -18.85 -16.39 14.63
N VAL A 274 -20.17 -16.43 14.84
CA VAL A 274 -21.15 -16.67 13.76
C VAL A 274 -22.25 -15.60 13.74
N ALA A 275 -22.87 -15.37 12.58
CA ALA A 275 -23.95 -14.40 12.35
C ALA A 275 -23.60 -12.94 12.72
N GLN A 276 -22.49 -12.43 12.22
CA GLN A 276 -21.95 -11.09 12.47
C GLN A 276 -22.62 -9.98 11.63
N LYS A 277 -22.90 -8.83 12.26
CA LYS A 277 -23.37 -7.62 11.58
C LYS A 277 -22.67 -6.34 12.06
N ARG A 278 -22.00 -5.60 11.18
CA ARG A 278 -21.18 -4.41 11.48
C ARG A 278 -20.09 -4.74 12.50
N PHE A 279 -19.16 -5.61 12.12
CA PHE A 279 -18.19 -6.22 13.01
C PHE A 279 -16.77 -5.79 12.64
N VAL A 280 -15.94 -5.47 13.64
CA VAL A 280 -14.53 -5.08 13.43
C VAL A 280 -13.63 -5.93 14.31
N ILE A 281 -12.65 -6.61 13.70
CA ILE A 281 -11.53 -7.27 14.38
C ILE A 281 -10.26 -6.59 13.92
N ALA A 282 -9.65 -5.77 14.77
CA ALA A 282 -8.51 -4.97 14.35
C ALA A 282 -7.38 -4.80 15.37
N ASN A 283 -6.14 -4.65 14.91
CA ASN A 283 -5.00 -4.35 15.79
C ASN A 283 -4.74 -5.42 16.86
N ASN A 284 -5.12 -6.67 16.64
CA ASN A 284 -4.88 -7.76 17.60
C ASN A 284 -3.63 -8.56 17.23
N VAL A 285 -3.02 -9.15 18.26
CA VAL A 285 -2.05 -10.26 18.11
C VAL A 285 -2.79 -11.55 18.45
N VAL A 286 -2.86 -12.46 17.49
CA VAL A 286 -3.67 -13.68 17.59
C VAL A 286 -2.81 -14.90 17.32
N ASP A 287 -2.62 -15.75 18.33
CA ASP A 287 -2.00 -17.06 18.19
C ASP A 287 -3.11 -18.10 17.96
N GLY A 288 -3.40 -18.43 16.71
CA GLY A 288 -4.51 -19.28 16.26
C GLY A 288 -5.32 -18.62 15.13
N PHE A 289 -6.46 -19.23 14.77
CA PHE A 289 -7.27 -18.73 13.65
C PHE A 289 -8.24 -17.63 14.11
N ILE A 290 -8.55 -16.73 13.19
CA ILE A 290 -9.74 -15.88 13.25
C ILE A 290 -10.77 -16.52 12.33
N THR A 291 -11.81 -17.11 12.90
CA THR A 291 -12.89 -17.78 12.18
C THR A 291 -14.17 -16.97 12.31
N LEU A 292 -14.70 -16.57 11.17
CA LEU A 292 -16.00 -15.96 11.00
C LEU A 292 -16.87 -17.01 10.30
N GLY A 293 -17.72 -17.70 11.06
CA GLY A 293 -18.52 -18.84 10.57
C GLY A 293 -19.86 -18.43 9.98
N GLY A 294 -20.30 -19.16 8.95
CA GLY A 294 -21.51 -18.87 8.16
C GLY A 294 -22.76 -19.55 8.69
N GLU A 295 -22.69 -20.26 9.81
CA GLU A 295 -23.85 -20.96 10.33
C GLU A 295 -24.97 -19.95 10.66
N LYS A 296 -26.10 -20.12 9.97
CA LYS A 296 -27.43 -19.54 10.21
C LYS A 296 -27.77 -18.23 9.50
N ILE A 297 -26.86 -17.25 9.34
CA ILE A 297 -27.15 -15.93 8.71
C ILE A 297 -25.88 -15.35 8.05
N PRO A 298 -25.99 -14.58 6.93
CA PRO A 298 -24.81 -14.05 6.25
C PRO A 298 -24.10 -12.97 7.08
N HIS A 299 -22.83 -12.75 6.78
CA HIS A 299 -22.07 -11.65 7.38
C HIS A 299 -22.44 -10.29 6.75
N TYR A 300 -22.64 -9.26 7.57
CA TYR A 300 -22.92 -7.90 7.10
C TYR A 300 -21.82 -6.95 7.56
N HIS A 301 -21.15 -6.25 6.64
CA HIS A 301 -20.16 -5.21 6.96
C HIS A 301 -19.11 -5.69 7.97
N VAL A 302 -18.33 -6.70 7.59
CA VAL A 302 -17.29 -7.26 8.47
C VAL A 302 -15.91 -6.81 7.99
N THR A 303 -15.12 -6.30 8.93
CA THR A 303 -13.73 -5.86 8.69
C THR A 303 -12.77 -6.62 9.60
N VAL A 304 -11.78 -7.27 8.98
CA VAL A 304 -10.62 -7.87 9.67
C VAL A 304 -9.39 -7.12 9.22
N SER A 305 -8.80 -6.31 10.10
CA SER A 305 -7.71 -5.41 9.68
C SER A 305 -6.56 -5.22 10.65
N ASN A 306 -5.34 -5.14 10.14
CA ASN A 306 -4.15 -4.84 10.94
C ASN A 306 -3.93 -5.82 12.11
N ASN A 307 -4.30 -7.09 11.94
CA ASN A 307 -4.01 -8.14 12.91
C ASN A 307 -2.73 -8.88 12.53
N VAL A 308 -1.99 -9.36 13.53
CA VAL A 308 -0.86 -10.29 13.35
C VAL A 308 -1.29 -11.66 13.84
N LEU A 309 -1.31 -12.65 12.96
CA LEU A 309 -1.69 -14.02 13.25
C LEU A 309 -0.47 -14.92 13.20
N SER A 310 -0.29 -15.75 14.23
CA SER A 310 0.76 -16.77 14.33
C SER A 310 0.19 -18.12 14.74
N PRO A 311 0.92 -19.23 14.53
CA PRO A 311 0.42 -20.54 14.91
C PRO A 311 0.11 -20.62 16.40
N GLY A 312 -1.10 -21.09 16.73
CA GLY A 312 -1.56 -21.32 18.09
C GLY A 312 -0.91 -22.56 18.74
N GLY A 313 -1.35 -22.88 19.96
CA GLY A 313 -0.86 -24.05 20.70
C GLY A 313 -0.97 -25.39 19.98
N SER A 314 -1.94 -25.55 19.08
CA SER A 314 -2.17 -26.78 18.31
C SER A 314 -1.19 -27.02 17.15
N GLY A 315 -0.35 -26.04 16.80
CA GLY A 315 0.62 -26.13 15.71
C GLY A 315 0.04 -26.17 14.29
N ARG A 316 -1.29 -26.05 14.12
CA ARG A 316 -2.00 -26.17 12.82
C ARG A 316 -1.93 -24.91 11.92
N GLY A 317 -0.92 -24.07 12.08
CA GLY A 317 -0.79 -22.80 11.35
C GLY A 317 -1.64 -21.66 11.91
N ALA A 318 -1.83 -20.60 11.13
CA ALA A 318 -2.67 -19.44 11.47
C ALA A 318 -3.49 -18.96 10.26
N SER A 319 -4.80 -18.76 10.41
CA SER A 319 -5.64 -18.39 9.27
C SER A 319 -6.72 -17.37 9.61
N ILE A 320 -7.06 -16.53 8.64
CA ILE A 320 -8.33 -15.78 8.63
C ILE A 320 -9.29 -16.59 7.78
N VAL A 321 -10.32 -17.14 8.40
CA VAL A 321 -11.33 -17.97 7.74
C VAL A 321 -12.68 -17.27 7.81
N VAL A 322 -13.34 -17.15 6.67
CA VAL A 322 -14.64 -16.50 6.54
C VAL A 322 -15.57 -17.39 5.74
N PHE A 323 -16.66 -17.82 6.36
CA PHE A 323 -17.71 -18.62 5.76
C PHE A 323 -18.98 -17.77 5.67
N THR A 324 -19.54 -17.61 4.48
CA THR A 324 -20.78 -16.84 4.24
C THR A 324 -21.92 -17.72 3.71
N ASP A 325 -21.82 -19.03 3.89
CA ASP A 325 -22.72 -20.08 3.45
C ASP A 325 -23.97 -20.22 4.34
N SER A 326 -24.94 -19.29 4.23
CA SER A 326 -26.18 -19.37 5.02
C SER A 326 -27.47 -19.28 4.19
N ASN A 327 -28.42 -20.16 4.53
CA ASN A 327 -29.64 -20.45 3.79
C ASN A 327 -30.82 -19.46 3.99
N VAL A 328 -30.64 -18.35 4.73
CA VAL A 328 -31.78 -17.51 5.16
C VAL A 328 -31.48 -16.02 4.96
N GLY A 329 -32.26 -15.36 4.10
CA GLY A 329 -32.45 -13.90 4.15
C GLY A 329 -31.29 -13.04 3.65
N GLN A 330 -30.46 -13.52 2.71
CA GLN A 330 -29.47 -12.68 2.03
C GLN A 330 -30.12 -11.44 1.41
N THR A 331 -29.72 -10.25 1.86
CA THR A 331 -30.07 -8.95 1.28
C THR A 331 -28.87 -8.35 0.57
N GLU A 332 -29.03 -7.20 -0.09
CA GLU A 332 -27.87 -6.48 -0.65
C GLU A 332 -26.87 -6.04 0.44
N GLU A 333 -27.33 -5.84 1.68
CA GLU A 333 -26.47 -5.42 2.80
C GLU A 333 -25.51 -6.52 3.30
N SER A 334 -25.79 -7.80 2.99
CA SER A 334 -24.95 -8.96 3.40
C SER A 334 -23.66 -9.14 2.58
N ARG A 335 -23.28 -8.12 1.80
CA ARG A 335 -22.33 -8.25 0.70
C ARG A 335 -21.16 -7.27 0.83
N PHE A 336 -20.57 -7.12 2.02
CA PHE A 336 -19.37 -6.30 2.22
C PHE A 336 -18.42 -6.93 3.24
N LEU A 337 -17.29 -7.44 2.74
CA LEU A 337 -16.23 -8.05 3.53
C LEU A 337 -14.90 -7.35 3.19
N THR A 338 -14.19 -6.90 4.22
CA THR A 338 -12.86 -6.27 4.05
C THR A 338 -11.83 -6.97 4.92
N ILE A 339 -10.81 -7.55 4.29
CA ILE A 339 -9.65 -8.17 4.95
C ILE A 339 -8.41 -7.39 4.52
N THR A 340 -7.83 -6.60 5.42
CA THR A 340 -6.78 -5.67 5.01
C THR A 340 -5.65 -5.45 6.02
N HIS A 341 -4.41 -5.26 5.55
CA HIS A 341 -3.26 -4.97 6.41
C HIS A 341 -2.94 -6.06 7.45
N ASN A 342 -3.46 -7.28 7.31
CA ASN A 342 -3.16 -8.36 8.23
C ASN A 342 -1.82 -9.02 7.87
N HIS A 343 -1.11 -9.53 8.87
CA HIS A 343 0.06 -10.39 8.68
C HIS A 343 -0.27 -11.79 9.19
N VAL A 344 -0.32 -12.78 8.30
CA VAL A 344 -0.67 -14.17 8.59
C VAL A 344 0.59 -15.02 8.45
N ILE A 345 1.04 -15.65 9.53
CA ILE A 345 2.29 -16.44 9.58
C ILE A 345 1.97 -17.92 9.67
N GLY A 346 2.46 -18.70 8.71
CA GLY A 346 2.32 -20.16 8.66
C GLY A 346 0.90 -20.63 8.33
N GLY A 347 0.11 -19.84 7.59
CA GLY A 347 -1.22 -20.25 7.13
C GLY A 347 -1.78 -19.31 6.05
N ASN A 348 -3.08 -18.96 6.10
CA ASN A 348 -3.73 -18.35 4.94
C ASN A 348 -4.95 -17.45 5.22
N ILE A 349 -5.43 -16.80 4.15
CA ILE A 349 -6.74 -16.15 4.11
C ILE A 349 -7.68 -17.03 3.30
N TYR A 350 -8.76 -17.51 3.92
CA TYR A 350 -9.77 -18.34 3.29
C TYR A 350 -11.14 -17.66 3.36
N VAL A 351 -11.76 -17.41 2.22
CA VAL A 351 -13.13 -16.87 2.12
C VAL A 351 -13.96 -17.80 1.24
N GLN A 352 -15.03 -18.35 1.81
CA GLN A 352 -15.96 -19.24 1.13
C GLN A 352 -17.38 -18.68 1.21
N GLY A 353 -17.98 -18.45 0.05
CA GLY A 353 -19.40 -18.18 -0.11
C GLY A 353 -20.24 -19.43 -0.29
N GLN A 354 -21.49 -19.23 -0.68
CA GLN A 354 -22.48 -20.29 -0.82
C GLN A 354 -22.41 -20.97 -2.20
N ASP A 355 -22.28 -22.30 -2.22
CA ASP A 355 -22.32 -23.15 -3.42
C ASP A 355 -23.71 -23.09 -4.09
N GLU A 356 -23.79 -22.73 -5.38
CA GLU A 356 -25.03 -22.24 -5.99
C GLU A 356 -25.95 -23.33 -6.56
N GLY A 357 -27.22 -23.21 -6.16
CA GLY A 357 -28.39 -23.57 -6.96
C GLY A 357 -29.58 -22.61 -6.82
N ALA A 358 -29.58 -21.65 -5.88
CA ALA A 358 -30.75 -20.77 -5.63
C ALA A 358 -30.51 -19.44 -4.85
N VAL A 359 -29.30 -19.06 -4.44
CA VAL A 359 -29.07 -17.86 -3.58
C VAL A 359 -27.73 -17.19 -3.89
N SER A 360 -27.72 -15.86 -3.86
CA SER A 360 -26.68 -15.00 -4.44
C SER A 360 -25.25 -15.26 -3.93
N TYR A 361 -24.26 -15.25 -4.84
CA TYR A 361 -22.83 -15.06 -4.50
C TYR A 361 -22.58 -13.99 -3.43
N THR A 362 -21.59 -14.24 -2.56
CA THR A 362 -21.05 -13.19 -1.68
C THR A 362 -20.31 -12.16 -2.53
N ARG A 363 -20.72 -10.88 -2.43
CA ARG A 363 -20.19 -9.79 -3.25
C ARG A 363 -19.40 -8.76 -2.44
N ASN A 364 -18.70 -7.88 -3.16
CA ASN A 364 -17.87 -6.78 -2.65
C ASN A 364 -16.88 -7.25 -1.58
N VAL A 365 -16.05 -8.21 -1.97
CA VAL A 365 -14.99 -8.75 -1.12
C VAL A 365 -13.68 -8.03 -1.44
N ILE A 366 -13.09 -7.37 -0.45
CA ILE A 366 -11.81 -6.67 -0.58
C ILE A 366 -10.76 -7.39 0.26
N ILE A 367 -9.72 -7.89 -0.40
CA ILE A 367 -8.54 -8.49 0.24
C ILE A 367 -7.33 -7.66 -0.18
N ALA A 368 -6.88 -6.76 0.70
CA ALA A 368 -5.90 -5.76 0.30
C ALA A 368 -4.78 -5.50 1.31
N ASN A 369 -3.54 -5.31 0.84
CA ASN A 369 -2.38 -4.96 1.67
C ASN A 369 -2.06 -5.98 2.77
N ASN A 370 -2.46 -7.25 2.64
CA ASN A 370 -2.11 -8.29 3.60
C ASN A 370 -0.74 -8.89 3.28
N GLN A 371 -0.03 -9.34 4.31
CA GLN A 371 1.15 -10.20 4.18
C GLN A 371 0.77 -11.61 4.63
N VAL A 372 0.93 -12.60 3.75
CA VAL A 372 0.70 -14.01 4.03
C VAL A 372 2.03 -14.73 3.86
N ASP A 373 2.67 -15.07 4.98
CA ASP A 373 3.81 -15.97 5.00
C ASP A 373 3.24 -17.39 5.06
N GLY A 374 2.93 -17.96 3.90
CA GLY A 374 2.27 -19.24 3.76
C GLY A 374 3.11 -20.45 4.14
N THR A 375 2.53 -21.62 3.94
CA THR A 375 3.16 -22.93 4.19
C THR A 375 2.94 -23.87 3.02
N LYS A 376 3.92 -24.76 2.77
CA LYS A 376 3.76 -25.92 1.86
C LYS A 376 3.38 -27.20 2.61
N GLU A 377 3.46 -27.15 3.92
CA GLU A 377 3.14 -28.25 4.82
C GLU A 377 1.73 -28.03 5.38
N GLY A 378 0.86 -29.04 5.27
CA GLY A 378 -0.53 -28.98 5.76
C GLY A 378 -1.53 -29.64 4.80
N GLY A 379 -2.81 -29.64 5.20
CA GLY A 379 -3.91 -30.04 4.32
C GLY A 379 -4.10 -29.05 3.15
N VAL A 380 -4.80 -29.49 2.09
CA VAL A 380 -4.92 -28.77 0.81
C VAL A 380 -5.43 -27.33 0.91
N ASP A 381 -6.22 -27.00 1.93
CA ASP A 381 -6.71 -25.64 2.13
C ASP A 381 -5.71 -24.74 2.86
N LEU A 382 -4.89 -25.26 3.77
CA LEU A 382 -3.91 -24.47 4.52
C LEU A 382 -2.70 -24.05 3.66
N THR A 383 -2.42 -24.81 2.61
CA THR A 383 -1.28 -24.55 1.72
C THR A 383 -1.63 -23.56 0.59
N ARG A 384 -2.87 -23.06 0.55
CA ARG A 384 -3.34 -22.01 -0.37
C ARG A 384 -3.27 -20.66 0.32
N GLY A 385 -2.37 -19.75 -0.10
CA GLY A 385 -2.12 -18.47 0.57
C GLY A 385 -3.35 -17.56 0.67
N ILE A 386 -4.06 -17.37 -0.45
CA ILE A 386 -5.42 -16.84 -0.47
C ILE A 386 -6.33 -17.87 -1.16
N ASN A 387 -7.36 -18.33 -0.48
CA ASN A 387 -8.34 -19.31 -0.98
C ASN A 387 -9.70 -18.63 -1.09
N LEU A 388 -10.27 -18.58 -2.29
CA LEU A 388 -11.53 -17.88 -2.57
C LEU A 388 -12.49 -18.82 -3.28
N GLN A 389 -13.68 -18.97 -2.73
CA GLN A 389 -14.68 -19.90 -3.24
C GLN A 389 -16.08 -19.26 -3.26
N HIS A 390 -16.84 -19.42 -4.33
CA HIS A 390 -18.24 -18.96 -4.45
C HIS A 390 -18.44 -17.47 -4.17
N LEU A 391 -17.63 -16.62 -4.82
CA LEU A 391 -17.63 -15.16 -4.63
C LEU A 391 -17.90 -14.41 -5.93
N ARG A 392 -18.34 -13.16 -5.81
CA ARG A 392 -18.41 -12.23 -6.94
C ARG A 392 -17.90 -10.84 -6.57
N ASP A 393 -17.49 -10.02 -7.53
CA ASP A 393 -17.05 -8.63 -7.31
C ASP A 393 -15.91 -8.55 -6.26
N VAL A 394 -14.80 -9.23 -6.57
CA VAL A 394 -13.67 -9.42 -5.65
C VAL A 394 -12.47 -8.56 -6.06
N ILE A 395 -11.88 -7.86 -5.09
CA ILE A 395 -10.64 -7.11 -5.29
C ILE A 395 -9.55 -7.74 -4.43
N VAL A 396 -8.50 -8.27 -5.08
CA VAL A 396 -7.29 -8.75 -4.44
C VAL A 396 -6.15 -7.80 -4.80
N SER A 397 -5.72 -6.95 -3.87
CA SER A 397 -4.75 -5.89 -4.21
C SER A 397 -3.61 -5.70 -3.22
N GLN A 398 -2.40 -5.43 -3.72
CA GLN A 398 -1.24 -5.05 -2.93
C GLN A 398 -0.87 -6.05 -1.82
N ASN A 399 -1.30 -7.31 -1.93
CA ASN A 399 -0.94 -8.34 -0.96
C ASN A 399 0.47 -8.89 -1.25
N ILE A 400 1.18 -9.30 -0.21
CA ILE A 400 2.41 -10.09 -0.30
C ILE A 400 2.05 -11.51 0.13
N ILE A 401 2.20 -12.49 -0.77
CA ILE A 401 1.96 -13.90 -0.51
C ILE A 401 3.29 -14.61 -0.74
N ASP A 402 3.86 -15.23 0.28
CA ASP A 402 5.20 -15.83 0.19
C ASP A 402 5.19 -17.24 0.81
N GLY A 403 5.70 -18.24 0.09
CA GLY A 403 5.97 -19.57 0.65
C GLY A 403 4.80 -20.56 0.71
N SER A 404 3.59 -20.17 0.27
CA SER A 404 2.46 -21.10 0.08
C SER A 404 2.74 -22.16 -1.01
N ASP A 405 2.04 -23.29 -1.02
CA ASP A 405 2.09 -24.20 -2.17
C ASP A 405 1.34 -23.58 -3.37
N THR A 406 0.08 -23.20 -3.16
CA THR A 406 -0.69 -22.38 -4.11
C THR A 406 -0.76 -20.95 -3.60
N GLY A 407 -0.39 -19.95 -4.40
CA GLY A 407 -0.46 -18.54 -4.00
C GLY A 407 -1.89 -18.06 -3.81
N VAL A 408 -2.68 -18.08 -4.89
CA VAL A 408 -4.12 -17.81 -4.86
C VAL A 408 -4.88 -18.97 -5.49
N TYR A 409 -5.90 -19.47 -4.81
CA TYR A 409 -6.81 -20.49 -5.32
C TYR A 409 -8.20 -19.89 -5.51
N LEU A 410 -8.81 -20.12 -6.67
CA LEU A 410 -10.14 -19.65 -7.05
C LEU A 410 -11.03 -20.85 -7.39
N TYR A 411 -12.25 -20.86 -6.88
CA TYR A 411 -13.29 -21.84 -7.23
C TYR A 411 -14.63 -21.12 -7.33
N ASP A 412 -15.28 -21.13 -8.50
CA ASP A 412 -16.58 -20.47 -8.68
C ASP A 412 -16.56 -18.97 -8.27
N VAL A 413 -15.54 -18.25 -8.74
CA VAL A 413 -15.36 -16.81 -8.46
C VAL A 413 -15.54 -15.99 -9.73
N HIS A 414 -16.43 -15.01 -9.67
CA HIS A 414 -16.82 -14.17 -10.80
C HIS A 414 -16.44 -12.69 -10.59
N GLY A 415 -15.88 -12.03 -11.59
CA GLY A 415 -15.58 -10.59 -11.50
C GLY A 415 -14.51 -10.29 -10.46
N ILE A 416 -13.29 -10.77 -10.69
CA ILE A 416 -12.16 -10.64 -9.77
C ILE A 416 -11.02 -9.81 -10.39
N SER A 417 -10.51 -8.85 -9.61
CA SER A 417 -9.38 -8.01 -10.00
C SER A 417 -8.17 -8.21 -9.11
N PHE A 418 -7.05 -8.62 -9.71
CA PHE A 418 -5.73 -8.71 -9.08
C PHE A 418 -4.90 -7.46 -9.40
N LEU A 419 -4.61 -6.61 -8.40
CA LEU A 419 -3.88 -5.35 -8.59
C LEU A 419 -2.64 -5.25 -7.68
N GLY A 420 -1.43 -5.27 -8.24
CA GLY A 420 -0.21 -4.94 -7.48
C GLY A 420 0.23 -5.98 -6.43
N ASN A 421 -0.27 -7.22 -6.50
CA ASN A 421 0.12 -8.26 -5.55
C ASN A 421 1.52 -8.81 -5.86
N ARG A 422 2.23 -9.26 -4.81
CA ARG A 422 3.53 -9.95 -4.89
C ARG A 422 3.34 -11.38 -4.43
N ILE A 423 3.37 -12.35 -5.35
CA ILE A 423 3.19 -13.78 -5.07
C ILE A 423 4.53 -14.47 -5.27
N LEU A 424 5.17 -14.94 -4.20
CA LEU A 424 6.57 -15.33 -4.17
C LEU A 424 6.73 -16.76 -3.63
N ASN A 425 7.75 -17.47 -4.12
CA ASN A 425 8.14 -18.81 -3.64
C ASN A 425 7.03 -19.88 -3.62
N THR A 426 5.97 -19.69 -4.42
CA THR A 426 4.87 -20.63 -4.56
C THR A 426 5.14 -21.70 -5.60
N THR A 427 4.54 -22.89 -5.45
CA THR A 427 4.55 -23.92 -6.50
C THR A 427 3.61 -23.53 -7.64
N THR A 428 2.38 -23.10 -7.30
CA THR A 428 1.37 -22.63 -8.26
C THR A 428 0.94 -21.22 -7.87
N PRO A 429 1.36 -20.15 -8.57
CA PRO A 429 1.04 -18.78 -8.19
C PRO A 429 -0.46 -18.49 -8.11
N ILE A 430 -1.22 -18.89 -9.13
CA ILE A 430 -2.68 -18.76 -9.19
C ILE A 430 -3.27 -20.03 -9.82
N SER A 431 -4.30 -20.60 -9.18
CA SER A 431 -4.94 -21.85 -9.60
C SER A 431 -6.46 -21.69 -9.70
N THR A 432 -7.02 -22.19 -10.81
CA THR A 432 -8.46 -22.42 -11.02
C THR A 432 -8.63 -23.92 -11.37
N PRO A 433 -9.40 -24.73 -10.63
CA PRO A 433 -9.61 -26.13 -10.99
C PRO A 433 -10.48 -26.24 -12.25
N GLY A 434 -10.25 -27.27 -13.07
CA GLY A 434 -11.12 -27.58 -14.23
C GLY A 434 -12.36 -28.39 -13.83
N GLY A 435 -13.50 -28.19 -14.50
CA GLY A 435 -14.75 -28.91 -14.27
C GLY A 435 -15.91 -28.03 -13.75
N ALA A 436 -16.71 -28.53 -12.80
CA ALA A 436 -17.71 -27.71 -12.09
C ALA A 436 -17.00 -26.71 -11.17
N GLY A 437 -17.50 -25.46 -11.08
CA GLY A 437 -16.89 -24.37 -10.28
C GLY A 437 -15.88 -23.50 -11.04
N LEU A 438 -16.17 -23.17 -12.31
CA LEU A 438 -15.34 -22.32 -13.15
C LEU A 438 -15.34 -20.87 -12.64
N SER A 439 -14.17 -20.23 -12.65
CA SER A 439 -14.05 -18.79 -12.35
C SER A 439 -13.94 -17.98 -13.65
N ASP A 440 -14.53 -16.80 -13.72
CA ASP A 440 -14.53 -15.94 -14.91
C ASP A 440 -14.38 -14.44 -14.57
N GLU A 441 -14.31 -13.60 -15.61
CA GLU A 441 -14.13 -12.14 -15.49
C GLU A 441 -12.88 -11.76 -14.64
N ILE A 442 -11.77 -12.47 -14.88
CA ILE A 442 -10.51 -12.32 -14.13
C ILE A 442 -9.61 -11.26 -14.79
N SER A 443 -9.23 -10.24 -14.04
CA SER A 443 -8.36 -9.13 -14.49
C SER A 443 -7.05 -9.04 -13.71
N TYR A 444 -5.92 -8.87 -14.40
CA TYR A 444 -4.59 -8.73 -13.79
C TYR A 444 -3.93 -7.40 -14.12
N HIS A 445 -3.43 -6.69 -13.10
CA HIS A 445 -2.73 -5.41 -13.26
C HIS A 445 -1.53 -5.30 -12.31
N ALA A 446 -0.32 -5.12 -12.86
CA ALA A 446 0.92 -4.82 -12.13
C ALA A 446 1.32 -5.82 -11.01
N ASN A 447 0.94 -7.11 -11.14
CA ASN A 447 1.33 -8.13 -10.17
C ASN A 447 2.77 -8.65 -10.42
N VAL A 448 3.45 -9.09 -9.37
CA VAL A 448 4.84 -9.58 -9.37
C VAL A 448 4.88 -11.03 -8.86
N GLY A 449 5.72 -11.85 -9.49
CA GLY A 449 5.99 -13.23 -9.03
C GLY A 449 5.01 -14.29 -9.54
N LEU A 450 4.23 -13.97 -10.57
CA LEU A 450 3.37 -14.92 -11.30
C LEU A 450 4.14 -16.00 -12.11
N GLY A 451 5.44 -16.19 -11.89
CA GLY A 451 6.30 -17.01 -12.73
C GLY A 451 6.57 -18.41 -12.18
N GLN A 452 5.83 -19.41 -12.68
CA GLN A 452 6.36 -20.51 -13.50
C GLN A 452 5.23 -21.20 -14.29
N ASP A 453 3.99 -21.13 -13.80
CA ASP A 453 2.78 -21.51 -14.53
C ASP A 453 1.60 -20.65 -14.06
N ILE A 454 1.01 -19.84 -14.95
CA ILE A 454 -0.39 -19.43 -14.77
C ILE A 454 -1.21 -20.50 -15.51
N GLN A 455 -1.83 -21.42 -14.76
CA GLN A 455 -2.71 -22.45 -15.31
C GLN A 455 -4.16 -21.96 -15.19
N LEU A 456 -4.68 -21.37 -16.26
CA LEU A 456 -6.11 -21.10 -16.41
C LEU A 456 -6.68 -22.27 -17.21
N SER A 457 -7.22 -23.27 -16.52
CA SER A 457 -7.96 -24.36 -17.16
C SER A 457 -9.46 -24.04 -17.17
N ASP A 458 -10.06 -24.09 -18.36
CA ASP A 458 -11.51 -24.08 -18.57
C ASP A 458 -12.22 -22.80 -18.09
N VAL A 459 -11.60 -21.62 -18.26
CA VAL A 459 -12.28 -20.32 -18.04
C VAL A 459 -13.50 -20.16 -18.95
N GLY A 460 -14.62 -19.65 -18.40
CA GLY A 460 -15.85 -19.35 -19.15
C GLY A 460 -15.67 -18.27 -20.23
N ASP A 461 -16.68 -18.09 -21.09
CA ASP A 461 -16.67 -17.35 -22.39
C ASP A 461 -16.28 -15.83 -22.36
N HIS A 462 -15.64 -15.32 -21.31
CA HIS A 462 -15.35 -13.89 -21.13
C HIS A 462 -13.85 -13.55 -21.01
N ALA A 463 -13.50 -12.34 -21.47
CA ALA A 463 -12.14 -11.87 -21.76
C ALA A 463 -11.16 -11.87 -20.57
N ILE A 464 -9.93 -12.34 -20.79
CA ILE A 464 -8.81 -12.25 -19.84
C ILE A 464 -7.96 -11.01 -20.16
N GLY A 465 -8.02 -10.00 -19.30
CA GLY A 465 -7.14 -8.83 -19.37
C GLY A 465 -5.84 -9.04 -18.58
N ILE A 466 -4.69 -9.13 -19.25
CA ILE A 466 -3.37 -9.21 -18.60
C ILE A 466 -2.62 -7.88 -18.81
N GLY A 467 -2.86 -6.89 -17.95
CA GLY A 467 -2.03 -5.67 -17.92
C GLY A 467 -0.60 -5.95 -17.41
N GLN A 468 0.32 -4.97 -17.53
CA GLN A 468 1.78 -5.00 -17.26
C GLN A 468 2.26 -5.92 -16.09
N SER A 469 2.20 -7.23 -16.25
CA SER A 469 2.56 -8.22 -15.22
C SER A 469 3.80 -8.98 -15.70
N LYS A 470 4.85 -9.02 -14.87
CA LYS A 470 6.15 -9.57 -15.26
C LYS A 470 6.18 -11.08 -14.99
N ILE A 471 6.06 -11.90 -16.04
CA ILE A 471 6.31 -13.35 -15.97
C ILE A 471 7.83 -13.53 -15.86
N GLY A 472 8.29 -14.25 -14.82
CA GLY A 472 9.70 -14.50 -14.58
C GLY A 472 10.34 -15.35 -15.68
N ALA A 473 11.65 -15.21 -15.89
CA ALA A 473 12.41 -15.99 -16.86
C ALA A 473 12.24 -17.50 -16.62
N GLY A 474 11.77 -18.24 -17.62
CA GLY A 474 11.47 -19.67 -17.54
C GLY A 474 10.02 -20.05 -17.17
N GLY A 475 9.12 -19.10 -16.98
CA GLY A 475 7.69 -19.38 -16.76
C GLY A 475 6.88 -19.56 -18.05
N SER A 476 5.84 -20.40 -17.99
CA SER A 476 4.88 -20.62 -19.07
C SER A 476 3.52 -19.98 -18.73
N LEU A 477 2.89 -19.30 -19.70
CA LEU A 477 1.49 -18.89 -19.62
C LEU A 477 0.65 -19.92 -20.38
N ILE A 478 -0.12 -20.74 -19.66
CA ILE A 478 -0.98 -21.77 -20.24
C ILE A 478 -2.44 -21.32 -20.09
N ILE A 479 -3.01 -20.81 -21.18
CA ILE A 479 -4.44 -20.47 -21.26
C ILE A 479 -5.15 -21.62 -21.99
N LYS A 480 -6.03 -22.34 -21.29
CA LYS A 480 -7.01 -23.26 -21.91
C LYS A 480 -8.37 -22.58 -21.86
N ALA A 481 -8.76 -21.93 -22.94
CA ALA A 481 -10.05 -21.27 -23.07
C ALA A 481 -10.72 -21.65 -24.40
N ALA A 482 -12.05 -21.70 -24.41
CA ALA A 482 -12.83 -21.95 -25.62
C ALA A 482 -12.84 -20.72 -26.55
N ASP A 483 -12.93 -19.51 -25.98
CA ASP A 483 -12.84 -18.21 -26.66
C ASP A 483 -12.13 -17.19 -25.75
N SER A 484 -11.00 -16.61 -26.16
CA SER A 484 -10.26 -15.64 -25.32
C SER A 484 -9.59 -14.54 -26.13
N VAL A 485 -9.78 -13.28 -25.70
CA VAL A 485 -9.05 -12.10 -26.19
C VAL A 485 -7.90 -11.80 -25.23
N ILE A 486 -6.65 -11.90 -25.70
CA ILE A 486 -5.45 -11.60 -24.90
C ILE A 486 -4.98 -10.18 -25.21
N GLY A 487 -5.03 -9.28 -24.23
CA GLY A 487 -4.50 -7.91 -24.34
C GLY A 487 -3.11 -7.76 -23.73
N GLY A 488 -2.09 -7.51 -24.57
CA GLY A 488 -0.80 -6.85 -24.31
C GLY A 488 0.02 -7.21 -23.05
N THR A 489 1.04 -8.07 -23.19
CA THR A 489 2.09 -8.27 -22.17
C THR A 489 3.51 -8.06 -22.72
N ASN A 490 4.40 -7.62 -21.83
CA ASN A 490 5.83 -7.48 -22.09
C ASN A 490 6.52 -8.72 -21.48
N LEU A 491 6.70 -9.75 -22.31
CA LEU A 491 7.17 -11.07 -21.88
C LEU A 491 8.71 -11.07 -21.81
N GLY A 492 9.25 -11.14 -20.60
CA GLY A 492 10.67 -11.39 -20.37
C GLY A 492 11.03 -12.85 -20.62
N GLY A 493 11.08 -13.28 -21.88
CA GLY A 493 11.69 -14.56 -22.31
C GLY A 493 11.02 -15.85 -21.85
N GLY A 494 9.69 -15.88 -21.68
CA GLY A 494 8.89 -17.08 -21.37
C GLY A 494 8.16 -17.66 -22.58
N HIS A 495 7.86 -18.96 -22.55
CA HIS A 495 7.10 -19.67 -23.59
C HIS A 495 5.58 -19.41 -23.40
N VAL A 496 4.83 -19.12 -24.46
CA VAL A 496 3.35 -19.02 -24.41
C VAL A 496 2.76 -20.24 -25.11
N ASP A 497 2.10 -21.12 -24.36
CA ASP A 497 1.49 -22.36 -24.88
C ASP A 497 -0.05 -22.23 -24.81
N ILE A 498 -0.68 -21.83 -25.91
CA ILE A 498 -2.14 -21.72 -26.03
C ILE A 498 -2.68 -23.07 -26.49
N LYS A 499 -3.25 -23.85 -25.56
CA LYS A 499 -3.92 -25.11 -25.89
C LYS A 499 -5.41 -24.84 -26.01
N SER A 500 -5.93 -24.76 -27.23
CA SER A 500 -7.38 -24.78 -27.46
C SER A 500 -7.96 -26.06 -26.87
N GLY A 501 -8.75 -25.90 -25.81
CA GLY A 501 -9.52 -26.99 -25.23
C GLY A 501 -10.52 -27.52 -26.26
N ILE A 502 -10.71 -28.84 -26.29
CA ILE A 502 -11.74 -29.47 -27.11
C ILE A 502 -13.09 -29.16 -26.43
N GLY A 503 -13.68 -28.00 -26.73
CA GLY A 503 -15.07 -27.71 -26.38
C GLY A 503 -15.99 -28.52 -27.29
N THR A 504 -16.71 -29.49 -26.72
CA THR A 504 -17.63 -30.39 -27.44
C THR A 504 -18.97 -29.74 -27.81
N GLY A 505 -19.01 -28.43 -28.11
CA GLY A 505 -20.27 -27.75 -28.42
C GLY A 505 -20.09 -26.44 -29.19
N ASN A 506 -20.52 -26.44 -30.45
CA ASN A 506 -20.93 -25.30 -31.29
C ASN A 506 -20.04 -24.03 -31.41
N SER A 507 -19.34 -23.96 -32.56
CA SER A 507 -19.31 -22.80 -33.48
C SER A 507 -18.78 -21.43 -33.02
N GLY A 508 -17.81 -21.36 -32.11
CA GLY A 508 -16.94 -20.19 -31.92
C GLY A 508 -15.59 -20.39 -32.60
N LEU A 509 -15.17 -19.48 -33.49
CA LEU A 509 -13.79 -19.42 -33.98
C LEU A 509 -12.95 -18.69 -32.92
N GLY A 510 -12.16 -19.41 -32.12
CA GLY A 510 -11.21 -18.80 -31.19
C GLY A 510 -10.18 -17.93 -31.91
N TYR A 511 -10.08 -16.66 -31.50
CA TYR A 511 -9.11 -15.68 -32.03
C TYR A 511 -7.91 -15.55 -31.09
N VAL A 512 -6.68 -15.68 -31.61
CA VAL A 512 -5.44 -15.35 -30.89
C VAL A 512 -4.77 -14.16 -31.57
N GLY A 513 -4.77 -13.00 -30.90
CA GLY A 513 -4.07 -11.80 -31.36
C GLY A 513 -2.80 -11.55 -30.53
N PHE A 514 -1.63 -11.50 -31.17
CA PHE A 514 -0.39 -11.08 -30.51
C PHE A 514 -0.18 -9.58 -30.74
N TRP A 515 -0.23 -8.78 -29.68
CA TRP A 515 0.20 -7.38 -29.69
C TRP A 515 1.48 -7.25 -28.85
N THR A 516 2.61 -6.98 -29.50
CA THR A 516 3.85 -6.68 -28.80
C THR A 516 3.93 -5.17 -28.50
N SER A 517 3.97 -4.78 -27.23
CA SER A 517 4.41 -3.45 -26.83
C SER A 517 5.94 -3.46 -26.77
N ARG A 518 6.60 -2.67 -27.62
CA ARG A 518 8.07 -2.58 -27.68
C ARG A 518 8.61 -1.92 -26.40
N ASP A 519 9.29 -2.69 -25.54
CA ASP A 519 10.12 -2.16 -24.45
C ASP A 519 11.40 -1.53 -25.04
N THR A 520 11.73 -0.33 -24.61
CA THR A 520 12.80 0.50 -25.19
C THR A 520 14.01 0.66 -24.27
N SER A 521 14.19 -0.20 -23.26
CA SER A 521 15.04 0.13 -22.11
C SER A 521 16.24 -0.77 -21.77
N SER A 522 16.74 -1.65 -22.65
CA SER A 522 18.07 -2.26 -22.41
C SER A 522 18.87 -2.51 -23.69
N GLY A 523 19.89 -1.67 -23.90
CA GLY A 523 20.88 -1.76 -24.98
C GLY A 523 21.87 -2.92 -24.84
N THR A 524 21.38 -4.14 -24.66
CA THR A 524 22.16 -5.35 -24.93
C THR A 524 21.44 -6.12 -26.02
N THR A 525 22.16 -6.39 -27.12
CA THR A 525 21.78 -7.33 -28.17
C THR A 525 21.54 -8.71 -27.55
N THR A 526 20.33 -8.96 -27.06
CA THR A 526 19.82 -10.31 -26.86
C THR A 526 19.35 -10.78 -28.22
N GLN A 527 20.22 -11.54 -28.88
CA GLN A 527 19.89 -12.38 -30.02
C GLN A 527 18.56 -13.09 -29.71
N ILE A 528 17.54 -12.90 -30.56
CA ILE A 528 16.30 -13.68 -30.49
C ILE A 528 16.73 -15.13 -30.73
N GLN A 529 16.91 -15.90 -29.65
CA GLN A 529 17.02 -17.34 -29.74
C GLN A 529 15.67 -17.86 -30.25
N GLU A 530 15.73 -18.78 -31.22
CA GLU A 530 14.62 -19.43 -31.90
C GLU A 530 13.36 -19.63 -31.03
N GLU A 531 12.34 -18.78 -31.19
CA GLU A 531 10.99 -19.09 -30.73
C GLU A 531 10.36 -20.10 -31.70
N ARG A 532 10.46 -21.38 -31.36
CA ARG A 532 9.80 -22.48 -32.09
C ARG A 532 8.33 -22.55 -31.71
N MET A 533 7.44 -21.96 -32.50
CA MET A 533 5.99 -22.25 -32.41
C MET A 533 5.72 -23.66 -32.97
N ARG A 534 5.29 -24.59 -32.13
CA ARG A 534 5.05 -26.00 -32.52
C ARG A 534 3.55 -26.26 -32.60
N LEU A 535 2.95 -26.10 -33.79
CA LEU A 535 1.57 -26.51 -34.06
C LEU A 535 1.54 -28.05 -34.21
N THR A 536 1.14 -28.77 -33.16
CA THR A 536 0.98 -30.23 -33.26
C THR A 536 -0.28 -30.58 -34.06
N SER A 537 -0.10 -31.46 -35.03
CA SER A 537 -0.93 -31.68 -36.22
C SER A 537 -2.28 -32.40 -35.98
N SER A 538 -3.13 -31.93 -35.08
CA SER A 538 -4.50 -32.48 -34.96
C SER A 538 -5.64 -31.48 -34.86
N GLN A 539 -5.42 -30.16 -34.96
CA GLN A 539 -6.51 -29.18 -34.89
C GLN A 539 -6.41 -28.10 -35.96
N ARG A 540 -7.55 -27.78 -36.60
CA ARG A 540 -7.70 -26.74 -37.61
C ARG A 540 -7.56 -25.35 -36.97
N GLY A 541 -6.34 -24.91 -36.71
CA GLY A 541 -6.02 -23.51 -36.38
C GLY A 541 -5.71 -22.72 -37.64
N ARG A 542 -6.28 -21.52 -37.78
CA ARG A 542 -5.90 -20.53 -38.79
C ARG A 542 -4.94 -19.53 -38.15
N LEU A 543 -3.65 -19.59 -38.50
CA LEU A 543 -2.67 -18.58 -38.12
C LEU A 543 -2.90 -17.32 -38.98
N ILE A 544 -3.41 -16.24 -38.39
CA ILE A 544 -3.46 -14.92 -39.04
C ILE A 544 -2.25 -14.14 -38.54
N VAL A 545 -1.14 -14.20 -39.28
CA VAL A 545 -0.07 -13.21 -39.12
C VAL A 545 -0.56 -11.94 -39.81
N GLY A 546 -1.08 -10.99 -39.03
CA GLY A 546 -1.34 -9.65 -39.55
C GLY A 546 -0.02 -9.06 -40.00
N ALA A 547 0.17 -8.91 -41.32
CA ALA A 547 1.44 -8.47 -41.88
C ALA A 547 1.89 -7.13 -41.28
N PRO A 548 3.06 -7.03 -40.63
CA PRO A 548 3.86 -5.83 -40.72
C PRO A 548 4.51 -5.86 -42.10
N ALA A 549 4.24 -4.86 -42.93
CA ALA A 549 4.85 -4.78 -44.25
C ALA A 549 6.39 -4.83 -44.13
N GLY A 550 7.01 -5.85 -44.75
CA GLY A 550 8.44 -5.89 -45.04
C GLY A 550 9.31 -6.58 -43.99
N VAL A 551 9.36 -7.91 -44.03
CA VAL A 551 10.57 -8.65 -43.61
C VAL A 551 11.04 -9.46 -44.82
N GLN A 552 12.13 -9.01 -45.44
CA GLN A 552 12.98 -9.87 -46.25
C GLN A 552 13.96 -10.56 -45.30
N THR A 553 13.94 -11.89 -45.23
CA THR A 553 15.01 -12.64 -44.59
C THR A 553 16.16 -12.83 -45.58
N ALA A 554 17.40 -12.83 -45.07
CA ALA A 554 18.62 -12.79 -45.86
C ALA A 554 18.97 -14.11 -46.60
N ASP A 555 18.13 -15.15 -46.53
CA ASP A 555 18.43 -16.48 -47.10
C ASP A 555 17.48 -16.94 -48.22
N GLY A 556 16.81 -16.02 -48.91
CA GLY A 556 16.25 -16.32 -50.25
C GLY A 556 15.10 -17.33 -50.33
N LEU A 557 14.22 -17.40 -49.33
CA LEU A 557 12.98 -18.19 -49.41
C LEU A 557 11.79 -17.32 -49.85
N THR A 558 11.46 -17.38 -51.13
CA THR A 558 10.29 -16.75 -51.74
C THR A 558 9.03 -17.58 -51.47
N TYR A 559 8.07 -17.06 -50.69
CA TYR A 559 6.68 -17.52 -50.77
C TYR A 559 5.95 -16.65 -51.79
N ALA A 560 5.84 -17.16 -53.02
CA ALA A 560 4.93 -16.62 -54.01
C ALA A 560 3.48 -16.83 -53.54
N GLY A 561 2.63 -15.83 -53.77
CA GLY A 561 1.24 -15.85 -53.35
C GLY A 561 0.45 -16.99 -53.98
N ASP A 562 -0.58 -17.45 -53.27
CA ASP A 562 -1.57 -18.34 -53.85
C ASP A 562 -3.00 -17.89 -53.48
N THR A 563 -3.72 -17.50 -54.52
CA THR A 563 -5.15 -17.82 -54.70
C THR A 563 -5.42 -19.28 -54.33
N PRO A 564 -6.59 -19.60 -53.75
CA PRO A 564 -6.87 -20.93 -53.19
C PRO A 564 -6.96 -21.97 -54.32
N ARG A 565 -5.94 -22.82 -54.46
CA ARG A 565 -6.06 -24.09 -55.17
C ARG A 565 -5.95 -25.23 -54.17
N ASN A 566 -7.03 -26.01 -54.11
CA ASN A 566 -7.03 -27.39 -53.63
C ASN A 566 -5.80 -28.13 -54.13
N THR A 567 -4.99 -28.67 -53.23
CA THR A 567 -4.07 -29.76 -53.56
C THR A 567 -4.28 -30.90 -52.58
N GLY A 568 -5.04 -31.89 -53.05
CA GLY A 568 -5.03 -33.22 -52.48
C GLY A 568 -3.62 -33.82 -52.60
N VAL A 569 -3.24 -34.54 -51.55
CA VAL A 569 -2.04 -35.36 -51.53
C VAL A 569 -2.32 -36.65 -52.31
N ALA A 570 -1.53 -36.93 -53.34
CA ALA A 570 -1.44 -38.27 -53.91
C ALA A 570 -0.02 -38.58 -54.42
N ARG A 571 0.41 -39.79 -54.07
CA ARG A 571 1.73 -40.43 -54.25
C ARG A 571 2.19 -40.61 -55.69
N SER A 572 3.50 -40.71 -55.89
CA SER A 572 4.24 -41.92 -56.33
C SER A 572 5.69 -41.49 -56.63
N GLY A 573 6.74 -42.11 -56.12
CA GLY A 573 7.00 -43.54 -56.08
C GLY A 573 7.80 -43.90 -57.33
N GLY A 574 9.14 -43.89 -57.25
CA GLY A 574 10.00 -44.22 -58.38
C GLY A 574 11.49 -43.99 -58.09
N SER A 575 12.14 -45.08 -57.66
CA SER A 575 13.57 -45.35 -57.53
C SER A 575 14.56 -44.61 -58.45
N GLY A 576 15.70 -44.20 -57.88
CA GLY A 576 17.00 -44.16 -58.58
C GLY A 576 17.80 -42.86 -58.47
N LEU A 577 18.75 -42.82 -57.54
CA LEU A 577 20.01 -42.06 -57.69
C LEU A 577 21.08 -43.05 -58.17
N PRO A 578 22.27 -42.67 -58.72
CA PRO A 578 22.80 -41.33 -59.05
C PRO A 578 23.49 -41.24 -60.44
N GLY A 579 23.81 -40.01 -60.88
CA GLY A 579 25.04 -39.77 -61.65
C GLY A 579 24.92 -39.48 -63.16
N PHE A 580 25.59 -38.39 -63.53
CA PHE A 580 26.29 -38.11 -64.80
C PHE A 580 25.50 -37.93 -66.10
N ASN A 581 25.57 -36.66 -66.57
CA ASN A 581 26.01 -36.24 -67.90
C ASN A 581 25.32 -36.82 -69.15
N HIS A 582 24.76 -35.86 -69.90
CA HIS A 582 24.98 -35.64 -71.33
C HIS A 582 23.85 -36.04 -72.30
N LYS A 583 23.56 -35.07 -73.18
CA LYS A 583 23.04 -35.14 -74.57
C LYS A 583 21.55 -34.88 -74.79
N ILE A 584 21.29 -33.69 -75.34
CA ILE A 584 20.61 -33.63 -76.63
C ILE A 584 21.68 -33.28 -77.68
N TYR A 585 21.83 -34.18 -78.64
CA TYR A 585 22.62 -34.01 -79.85
C TYR A 585 21.77 -33.30 -80.91
N SER A 586 22.33 -32.29 -81.57
CA SER A 586 22.65 -32.38 -83.01
C SER A 586 23.62 -31.24 -83.43
N GLY A 587 24.81 -31.64 -83.92
CA GLY A 587 25.67 -30.80 -84.78
C GLY A 587 26.76 -29.91 -84.15
N GLN A 588 27.89 -30.51 -83.74
CA GLN A 588 29.21 -29.87 -83.52
C GLN A 588 29.91 -29.50 -84.87
N PRO A 589 31.01 -28.69 -84.94
CA PRO A 589 32.09 -28.48 -83.94
C PRO A 589 32.44 -26.99 -83.65
N ALA A 590 32.91 -26.54 -82.48
CA ALA A 590 34.05 -26.85 -81.58
C ALA A 590 35.24 -25.86 -81.76
N LEU A 591 35.82 -25.46 -80.61
CA LEU A 591 37.16 -24.85 -80.36
C LEU A 591 37.26 -23.34 -80.64
N ASP A 592 37.90 -22.45 -79.86
CA ASP A 592 38.65 -22.49 -78.59
C ASP A 592 38.77 -21.05 -78.05
N ALA A 593 39.03 -20.91 -76.76
CA ALA A 593 39.28 -19.63 -76.08
C ALA A 593 40.72 -19.11 -76.32
N VAL A 594 40.91 -17.81 -76.61
CA VAL A 594 41.96 -16.92 -76.00
C VAL A 594 41.60 -15.43 -76.18
N ASP A 595 41.81 -14.67 -75.12
CA ASP A 595 41.85 -13.21 -74.97
C ASP A 595 43.08 -12.54 -75.65
N LYS A 596 42.89 -11.28 -76.10
CA LYS A 596 43.83 -10.14 -76.25
C LYS A 596 43.96 -9.50 -77.64
N ASP A 597 43.70 -8.18 -77.61
CA ASP A 597 44.22 -7.08 -78.44
C ASP A 597 43.73 -6.82 -79.88
N ALA A 598 43.26 -5.57 -80.02
CA ALA A 598 43.25 -4.69 -81.19
C ALA A 598 42.69 -5.18 -82.53
N GLY A 599 41.56 -4.58 -82.94
CA GLY A 599 41.14 -4.53 -84.34
C GLY A 599 39.63 -4.68 -84.53
N GLU A 600 39.01 -3.65 -85.08
CA GLU A 600 37.64 -3.59 -85.60
C GLU A 600 37.30 -4.80 -86.51
N LEU A 601 36.16 -5.50 -86.29
CA LEU A 601 35.48 -6.27 -87.35
C LEU A 601 34.03 -6.69 -87.01
N LEU A 602 33.12 -6.33 -87.90
CA LEU A 602 31.73 -6.80 -88.05
C LEU A 602 31.70 -8.21 -88.69
N LEU A 603 30.85 -9.15 -88.23
CA LEU A 603 30.60 -10.44 -88.88
C LEU A 603 29.12 -10.56 -89.29
N VAL A 604 28.84 -11.01 -90.53
CA VAL A 604 27.88 -12.13 -90.79
C VAL A 604 28.18 -12.89 -92.12
N ALA A 605 28.08 -14.23 -92.05
CA ALA A 605 27.85 -15.29 -93.07
C ALA A 605 29.03 -15.76 -93.97
N SER A 606 29.16 -17.02 -94.44
CA SER A 606 28.74 -18.38 -94.05
C SER A 606 29.39 -19.40 -95.04
N GLU A 607 29.80 -20.58 -94.54
CA GLU A 607 29.99 -21.92 -95.18
C GLU A 607 30.98 -22.23 -96.35
N SER A 608 31.59 -23.42 -96.20
CA SER A 608 31.84 -24.50 -97.20
C SER A 608 33.26 -24.76 -97.78
N ARG A 609 33.86 -25.84 -97.27
CA ARG A 609 34.62 -26.94 -97.91
C ARG A 609 35.71 -26.63 -98.96
N GLY A 610 36.95 -26.91 -98.53
CA GLY A 610 37.85 -27.81 -99.27
C GLY A 610 38.94 -27.17 -100.14
N SER A 611 40.18 -27.57 -99.84
CA SER A 611 41.38 -27.45 -100.69
C SER A 611 42.03 -26.06 -100.80
N GLY A 612 42.87 -25.75 -99.80
CA GLY A 612 44.16 -25.09 -100.03
C GLY A 612 44.17 -23.57 -100.08
N THR A 613 44.92 -22.98 -99.13
CA THR A 613 45.52 -21.63 -99.18
C THR A 613 44.56 -20.43 -99.13
N ALA A 614 44.44 -19.85 -97.92
CA ALA A 614 43.74 -18.60 -97.64
C ALA A 614 44.56 -17.38 -98.12
N VAL A 615 43.94 -16.52 -98.96
CA VAL A 615 44.27 -15.09 -99.08
C VAL A 615 42.98 -14.33 -99.38
N ILE A 616 42.48 -13.58 -98.41
CA ILE A 616 41.29 -12.73 -98.49
C ILE A 616 41.65 -11.44 -99.25
N ARG A 617 40.98 -11.20 -100.38
CA ARG A 617 40.96 -9.91 -101.09
C ARG A 617 39.51 -9.46 -101.24
N LEU A 618 39.12 -8.40 -100.53
CA LEU A 618 37.86 -7.70 -100.78
C LEU A 618 38.06 -6.77 -101.98
N GLN A 619 37.71 -7.29 -103.14
CA GLN A 619 37.63 -6.58 -104.41
C GLN A 619 36.13 -6.50 -104.73
N THR A 620 35.54 -5.31 -104.69
CA THR A 620 34.34 -5.05 -105.49
C THR A 620 34.80 -4.55 -106.86
N PRO A 621 34.63 -5.31 -107.94
CA PRO A 621 34.46 -4.74 -109.27
C PRO A 621 33.04 -4.13 -109.28
N THR A 622 32.75 -2.94 -109.81
CA THR A 622 33.00 -2.48 -111.17
C THR A 622 32.42 -1.02 -111.29
N PRO A 623 32.61 -0.29 -112.40
CA PRO A 623 33.63 0.73 -112.61
C PRO A 623 33.07 2.17 -112.69
N GLY A 624 33.88 3.15 -112.28
CA GLY A 624 33.56 4.57 -112.46
C GLY A 624 34.59 5.49 -111.82
N ILE A 625 35.84 5.40 -112.28
CA ILE A 625 36.96 6.23 -111.81
C ILE A 625 36.84 7.65 -112.38
N SER A 626 37.27 8.61 -111.54
CA SER A 626 37.84 9.94 -111.83
C SER A 626 36.99 11.09 -111.27
N GLY A 627 37.48 11.94 -110.38
CA GLY A 627 38.80 12.00 -109.79
C GLY A 627 38.84 13.04 -108.66
N ASN A 628 39.90 12.89 -107.86
CA ASN A 628 40.63 13.89 -107.10
C ASN A 628 39.90 15.00 -106.33
N SER A 629 40.10 14.90 -105.00
CA SER A 629 40.38 16.00 -104.06
C SER A 629 39.22 16.95 -103.77
N LEU A 630 39.06 17.56 -102.61
CA LEU A 630 39.56 17.48 -101.24
C LEU A 630 38.69 18.53 -100.51
N ASN A 631 38.60 18.44 -99.19
CA ASN A 631 38.32 19.55 -98.28
C ASN A 631 36.90 20.12 -98.16
N SER A 632 36.28 19.73 -97.03
CA SER A 632 35.80 20.63 -95.96
C SER A 632 34.92 21.83 -96.30
N VAL A 633 33.76 21.91 -95.62
CA VAL A 633 33.43 22.96 -94.62
C VAL A 633 31.94 22.83 -94.22
N THR A 634 31.75 22.76 -92.90
CA THR A 634 30.59 23.07 -92.04
C THR A 634 29.52 24.05 -92.56
N ASP A 635 28.23 23.72 -92.37
CA ASP A 635 27.25 24.36 -91.45
C ASP A 635 25.81 23.91 -91.83
N ARG A 636 25.05 23.17 -91.00
CA ARG A 636 24.31 23.62 -89.80
C ARG A 636 23.20 24.65 -90.14
N VAL A 637 21.98 24.17 -90.39
CA VAL A 637 20.77 24.96 -90.10
C VAL A 637 20.37 24.67 -88.66
N VAL A 638 20.65 25.64 -87.81
CA VAL A 638 20.14 25.77 -86.45
C VAL A 638 18.71 26.31 -86.55
N VAL A 639 17.75 25.67 -85.89
CA VAL A 639 16.56 26.36 -85.37
C VAL A 639 16.60 26.23 -83.85
N ASP A 640 17.24 27.22 -83.26
CA ASP A 640 16.97 27.77 -81.92
C ASP A 640 15.60 28.49 -82.03
N SER A 641 14.69 28.54 -81.06
CA SER A 641 14.90 28.81 -79.65
C SER A 641 13.59 28.69 -78.87
N THR A 642 13.63 28.07 -77.70
CA THR A 642 12.98 28.52 -76.44
C THR A 642 11.55 29.12 -76.39
N ALA A 643 10.61 28.95 -77.34
CA ALA A 643 9.18 29.20 -77.07
C ALA A 643 8.20 28.58 -78.07
N ALA A 644 7.15 27.96 -77.50
CA ALA A 644 5.79 27.80 -78.03
C ALA A 644 5.51 26.82 -79.18
N ASN A 645 4.83 25.73 -78.80
CA ASN A 645 3.71 25.10 -79.51
C ASN A 645 3.86 24.85 -81.02
N PHE A 646 4.17 23.60 -81.40
CA PHE A 646 3.72 23.08 -82.69
C PHE A 646 2.21 22.83 -82.61
N SER A 647 1.41 23.85 -82.95
CA SER A 647 -0.04 23.73 -83.14
C SER A 647 -0.43 23.26 -84.56
N VAL A 648 0.53 22.76 -85.35
CA VAL A 648 0.27 22.18 -86.67
C VAL A 648 0.64 20.69 -86.64
N PRO A 649 -0.30 19.78 -86.98
CA PRO A 649 0.03 18.36 -87.09
C PRO A 649 1.14 18.17 -88.13
N VAL A 650 2.27 17.62 -87.71
CA VAL A 650 3.28 17.13 -88.65
C VAL A 650 2.68 15.89 -89.32
N LEU A 651 2.13 16.08 -90.51
CA LEU A 651 1.60 15.00 -91.31
C LEU A 651 2.77 14.27 -91.98
N LEU A 652 3.15 13.13 -91.39
CA LEU A 652 4.13 12.23 -92.00
C LEU A 652 3.50 11.61 -93.26
N SER A 653 4.19 11.67 -94.40
CA SER A 653 3.70 11.17 -95.70
C SER A 653 3.62 9.63 -95.79
N GLY A 654 3.64 8.92 -94.66
CA GLY A 654 3.59 7.47 -94.55
C GLY A 654 3.86 6.98 -93.13
N ALA A 655 3.49 5.74 -92.82
CA ALA A 655 3.74 5.13 -91.52
C ALA A 655 5.24 5.18 -91.17
N PRO A 656 5.61 5.58 -89.93
CA PRO A 656 7.01 5.72 -89.54
C PRO A 656 7.76 4.41 -89.72
N THR A 657 8.88 4.46 -90.42
CA THR A 657 9.72 3.29 -90.69
C THR A 657 10.43 2.84 -89.40
N VAL A 658 10.85 1.57 -89.35
CA VAL A 658 11.55 0.97 -88.19
C VAL A 658 12.76 1.79 -87.72
N ASN A 659 13.44 2.48 -88.64
CA ASN A 659 14.58 3.35 -88.31
C ASN A 659 14.16 4.64 -87.60
N LEU A 660 12.97 5.17 -87.88
CA LEU A 660 12.43 6.32 -87.16
C LEU A 660 12.02 5.94 -85.73
N HIS A 661 11.49 4.73 -85.52
CA HIS A 661 11.25 4.19 -84.18
C HIS A 661 12.54 4.03 -83.37
N ALA A 662 13.64 3.57 -83.99
CA ALA A 662 14.92 3.41 -83.32
C ALA A 662 15.55 4.75 -82.89
N ALA A 663 15.50 5.78 -83.75
CA ALA A 663 16.00 7.11 -83.41
C ALA A 663 15.14 7.81 -82.33
N THR A 664 13.81 7.65 -82.40
CA THR A 664 12.90 8.20 -81.39
C THR A 664 13.10 7.51 -80.05
N LYS A 665 13.31 6.18 -80.05
CA LYS A 665 13.63 5.41 -78.85
C LYS A 665 14.97 5.84 -78.24
N LEU A 666 16.00 6.07 -79.06
CA LEU A 666 17.32 6.50 -78.57
C LEU A 666 17.26 7.91 -77.92
N TYR A 667 16.47 8.83 -78.48
CA TYR A 667 16.26 10.15 -77.90
C TYR A 667 15.52 10.08 -76.56
N VAL A 668 14.48 9.25 -76.48
CA VAL A 668 13.71 9.02 -75.25
C VAL A 668 14.59 8.35 -74.19
N ASP A 669 15.31 7.29 -74.53
CA ASP A 669 16.21 6.57 -73.60
C ASP A 669 17.32 7.51 -73.07
N SER A 670 17.85 8.41 -73.91
CA SER A 670 18.88 9.37 -73.51
C SER A 670 18.34 10.47 -72.59
N ALA A 671 17.14 10.98 -72.87
CA ALA A 671 16.48 11.95 -72.01
C ALA A 671 16.11 11.33 -70.65
N ASP A 672 15.67 10.08 -70.64
CA ASP A 672 15.31 9.34 -69.43
C ASP A 672 16.55 9.06 -68.56
N ALA A 673 17.69 8.71 -69.17
CA ALA A 673 18.97 8.54 -68.48
C ALA A 673 19.48 9.85 -67.82
N ILE A 674 19.32 11.00 -68.49
CA ILE A 674 19.69 12.31 -67.93
C ILE A 674 18.77 12.66 -66.76
N LEU A 675 17.46 12.40 -66.88
CA LEU A 675 16.49 12.64 -65.81
C LEU A 675 16.79 11.77 -64.58
N GLN A 676 17.11 10.49 -64.79
CA GLN A 676 17.52 9.55 -63.74
C GLN A 676 18.77 10.03 -63.00
N THR A 677 19.75 10.57 -63.75
CA THR A 677 20.99 11.11 -63.17
C THR A 677 20.74 12.38 -62.35
N GLN A 678 19.82 13.25 -62.79
CA GLN A 678 19.44 14.47 -62.06
C GLN A 678 18.64 14.16 -60.78
N VAL A 679 17.71 13.20 -60.83
CA VAL A 679 16.96 12.73 -59.66
C VAL A 679 17.90 12.08 -58.64
N GLY A 680 18.84 11.24 -59.10
CA GLY A 680 19.87 10.64 -58.24
C GLY A 680 20.80 11.66 -57.59
N SER A 681 21.16 12.72 -58.32
CA SER A 681 22.06 13.77 -57.82
C SER A 681 21.38 14.74 -56.83
N LYS A 682 20.07 14.97 -56.96
CA LYS A 682 19.29 15.75 -55.98
C LYS A 682 19.03 14.96 -54.70
N ALA A 683 18.81 13.65 -54.79
CA ALA A 683 18.64 12.79 -53.62
C ALA A 683 19.93 12.60 -52.80
N ALA A 684 21.11 12.81 -53.39
CA ALA A 684 22.41 12.56 -52.77
C ALA A 684 22.99 13.73 -51.95
N LYS A 685 22.41 14.93 -52.00
CA LYS A 685 22.86 16.08 -51.20
C LYS A 685 21.89 16.30 -50.04
N GLY A 686 22.22 15.80 -48.86
CA GLY A 686 21.46 15.95 -47.60
C GLY A 686 21.32 17.38 -47.07
N ALA A 687 21.30 18.39 -47.93
CA ALA A 687 20.96 19.78 -47.65
C ALA A 687 19.76 20.16 -48.53
N ASN A 688 18.58 19.65 -48.19
CA ASN A 688 17.31 19.88 -48.87
C ASN A 688 16.75 21.29 -48.61
N SER A 689 17.56 22.33 -48.77
CA SER A 689 17.17 23.72 -48.52
C SER A 689 16.12 24.25 -49.50
N ASP A 690 15.92 23.55 -50.62
CA ASP A 690 14.92 23.83 -51.66
C ASP A 690 13.57 23.12 -51.42
N ILE A 691 13.47 22.25 -50.41
CA ILE A 691 12.19 21.66 -49.99
C ILE A 691 11.44 22.68 -49.13
N THR A 692 10.56 23.44 -49.78
CA THR A 692 9.70 24.44 -49.11
C THR A 692 8.45 23.84 -48.45
N GLY A 693 8.24 22.54 -48.58
CA GLY A 693 7.16 21.79 -47.92
C GLY A 693 7.14 20.30 -48.29
N LEU A 694 6.75 19.45 -47.34
CA LEU A 694 6.67 17.98 -47.48
C LEU A 694 5.23 17.49 -47.25
N SER A 695 4.26 18.03 -47.98
CA SER A 695 2.82 17.79 -47.76
C SER A 695 2.30 16.40 -48.21
N GLY A 696 3.18 15.42 -48.40
CA GLY A 696 2.81 14.08 -48.89
C GLY A 696 3.53 12.92 -48.22
N LEU A 697 4.35 13.18 -47.19
CA LEU A 697 5.13 12.16 -46.52
C LEU A 697 4.34 11.59 -45.34
N THR A 698 3.89 10.34 -45.44
CA THR A 698 3.19 9.63 -44.35
C THR A 698 4.16 9.04 -43.32
N THR A 699 5.46 9.03 -43.63
CA THR A 699 6.54 8.47 -42.79
C THR A 699 7.62 9.52 -42.52
N PRO A 700 7.93 9.86 -41.26
CA PRO A 700 8.91 10.89 -40.91
C PRO A 700 10.34 10.58 -41.39
N LEU A 701 11.12 11.61 -41.70
CA LEU A 701 12.56 11.48 -41.99
C LEU A 701 13.32 10.95 -40.77
N SER A 702 14.30 10.08 -41.00
CA SER A 702 15.15 9.53 -39.94
C SER A 702 16.11 10.58 -39.35
N VAL A 703 16.67 10.30 -38.17
CA VAL A 703 17.67 11.17 -37.51
C VAL A 703 18.93 11.37 -38.37
N SER A 704 19.35 10.33 -39.09
CA SER A 704 20.49 10.40 -40.01
C SER A 704 20.22 11.26 -41.27
N GLN A 705 18.95 11.54 -41.56
CA GLN A 705 18.50 12.40 -42.65
C GLN A 705 18.19 13.83 -42.18
N GLY A 706 18.52 14.17 -40.93
CA GLY A 706 18.22 15.49 -40.34
C GLY A 706 16.78 15.65 -39.85
N GLY A 707 15.98 14.56 -39.84
CA GLY A 707 14.64 14.53 -39.26
C GLY A 707 14.65 14.20 -37.76
N SER A 708 13.51 14.34 -37.09
CA SER A 708 13.36 13.91 -35.69
C SER A 708 13.21 12.39 -35.52
N GLY A 709 13.10 11.63 -36.63
CA GLY A 709 12.86 10.18 -36.60
C GLY A 709 11.46 9.76 -36.14
N GLY A 710 10.50 10.70 -35.99
CA GLY A 710 9.14 10.41 -35.53
C GLY A 710 8.10 11.43 -36.04
N SER A 711 6.84 10.99 -36.19
CA SER A 711 5.74 11.78 -36.78
C SER A 711 5.15 12.79 -35.80
N THR A 712 5.52 12.62 -34.53
CA THR A 712 5.14 13.42 -33.37
C THR A 712 6.32 13.41 -32.40
N SER A 713 6.54 14.51 -31.67
CA SER A 713 7.78 14.83 -30.97
C SER A 713 8.03 14.08 -29.65
N THR A 714 7.64 12.80 -29.53
CA THR A 714 7.70 12.07 -28.24
C THR A 714 8.31 10.67 -28.31
N GLY A 715 9.11 10.36 -29.33
CA GLY A 715 9.90 9.12 -29.37
C GLY A 715 11.23 9.25 -28.61
N SER A 716 11.66 8.20 -27.90
CA SER A 716 12.94 8.05 -27.17
C SER A 716 14.22 8.12 -28.05
N GLY A 717 14.38 9.18 -28.82
CA GLY A 717 15.65 9.66 -29.35
C GLY A 717 15.94 11.02 -28.71
N ALA A 718 17.21 11.38 -28.55
CA ALA A 718 17.58 12.70 -28.04
C ALA A 718 16.93 13.81 -28.88
N LEU A 719 15.80 14.34 -28.43
CA LEU A 719 15.27 15.60 -28.92
C LEU A 719 16.27 16.67 -28.48
N VAL A 720 17.14 17.07 -29.42
CA VAL A 720 18.12 18.14 -29.20
C VAL A 720 17.34 19.45 -29.11
N LEU A 721 16.88 19.81 -27.91
CA LEU A 721 16.24 21.09 -27.57
C LEU A 721 17.24 22.26 -27.57
N ALA A 722 18.35 22.16 -28.33
CA ALA A 722 19.47 23.09 -28.25
C ALA A 722 19.12 24.54 -28.61
N SER A 723 17.93 24.82 -29.16
CA SER A 723 17.50 26.16 -29.54
C SER A 723 16.01 26.47 -29.31
N SER A 724 15.44 26.02 -28.18
CA SER A 724 14.12 26.45 -27.67
C SER A 724 12.91 25.87 -28.41
N PRO A 725 12.13 25.05 -27.70
CA PRO A 725 10.88 25.63 -27.23
C PRO A 725 10.76 25.56 -25.71
N THR A 726 10.17 26.61 -25.12
CA THR A 726 9.63 26.55 -23.76
C THR A 726 8.66 25.38 -23.68
N ILE A 727 8.97 24.39 -22.83
CA ILE A 727 8.07 23.25 -22.61
C ILE A 727 7.04 23.69 -21.57
N THR A 728 5.84 24.02 -22.01
CA THR A 728 4.81 24.63 -21.16
C THR A 728 3.95 23.63 -20.39
N THR A 729 3.90 22.36 -20.81
CA THR A 729 3.16 21.29 -20.14
C THR A 729 3.91 19.95 -20.15
N PRO A 730 5.17 19.89 -19.66
CA PRO A 730 5.91 18.63 -19.63
C PRO A 730 5.33 17.66 -18.59
N ALA A 731 5.06 16.43 -19.00
CA ALA A 731 4.86 15.32 -18.07
C ALA A 731 6.22 14.64 -17.82
N ILE A 732 6.77 14.79 -16.61
CA ILE A 732 8.11 14.30 -16.24
C ILE A 732 7.97 13.25 -15.14
N ALA A 733 8.32 12.00 -15.43
CA ALA A 733 8.33 10.92 -14.43
C ALA A 733 9.59 10.92 -13.56
N GLN A 734 10.74 11.24 -14.18
CA GLN A 734 12.03 11.37 -13.50
C GLN A 734 12.96 12.25 -14.31
N ILE A 735 13.97 12.81 -13.65
CA ILE A 735 15.11 13.49 -14.27
C ILE A 735 16.33 12.61 -14.03
N ASN A 736 17.01 12.21 -15.10
CA ASN A 736 18.25 11.45 -15.05
C ASN A 736 19.46 12.38 -15.21
N ASP A 737 20.59 12.04 -14.60
CA ASP A 737 21.86 12.73 -14.81
C ASP A 737 22.55 12.28 -16.11
N THR A 738 23.74 12.84 -16.39
CA THR A 738 24.52 12.53 -17.61
C THR A 738 25.01 11.08 -17.68
N THR A 739 24.98 10.35 -16.57
CA THR A 739 25.32 8.92 -16.51
C THR A 739 24.10 8.02 -16.68
N GLY A 740 22.89 8.60 -16.71
CA GLY A 740 21.62 7.90 -16.78
C GLY A 740 21.03 7.52 -15.41
N ALA A 741 21.66 7.93 -14.30
CA ALA A 741 21.15 7.66 -12.96
C ALA A 741 20.05 8.67 -12.58
N ILE A 742 19.10 8.25 -11.73
CA ILE A 742 17.97 9.10 -11.32
C ILE A 742 18.48 10.22 -10.40
N ALA A 743 18.37 11.46 -10.85
CA ALA A 743 18.63 12.65 -10.04
C ALA A 743 17.40 13.10 -9.24
N LEU A 744 16.20 12.98 -9.84
CA LEU A 744 14.92 13.26 -9.19
C LEU A 744 13.85 12.28 -9.69
N SER A 745 13.12 11.65 -8.76
CA SER A 745 11.97 10.78 -9.06
C SER A 745 10.67 11.46 -8.67
N LEU A 746 9.68 11.48 -9.57
CA LEU A 746 8.36 12.07 -9.38
C LEU A 746 7.27 11.00 -9.60
N PRO A 747 7.17 10.02 -8.69
CA PRO A 747 6.17 8.95 -8.82
C PRO A 747 4.76 9.54 -8.81
N ALA A 748 3.89 9.04 -9.70
CA ALA A 748 2.52 9.49 -9.78
C ALA A 748 1.74 9.10 -8.51
N ALA A 749 0.96 10.05 -7.99
CA ALA A 749 -0.01 9.82 -6.92
C ALA A 749 -1.43 10.01 -7.48
N GLY A 750 -2.35 9.10 -7.17
CA GLY A 750 -3.75 9.21 -7.60
C GLY A 750 -4.43 10.41 -6.95
N LEU A 751 -5.08 11.25 -7.75
CA LEU A 751 -5.81 12.46 -7.29
C LEU A 751 -4.93 13.46 -6.50
N ALA A 752 -3.65 13.61 -6.87
CA ALA A 752 -2.75 14.55 -6.21
C ALA A 752 -3.22 16.01 -6.40
N VAL A 753 -3.73 16.61 -5.33
CA VAL A 753 -4.12 18.04 -5.27
C VAL A 753 -3.15 18.91 -4.46
N ASN A 754 -2.20 18.26 -3.77
CA ASN A 754 -1.10 18.89 -3.04
C ASN A 754 0.24 18.52 -3.69
N TYR A 755 1.14 19.50 -3.79
CA TYR A 755 2.39 19.39 -4.55
C TYR A 755 3.48 20.29 -3.96
N LEU A 756 4.73 20.04 -4.37
CA LEU A 756 5.86 20.93 -4.11
C LEU A 756 6.00 21.92 -5.28
N GLN A 757 5.73 23.20 -5.03
CA GLN A 757 5.97 24.27 -5.97
C GLN A 757 7.40 24.80 -5.83
N MET A 758 8.08 24.98 -6.96
CA MET A 758 9.30 25.78 -7.05
C MET A 758 8.94 27.14 -7.65
N ALA A 759 9.11 28.22 -6.89
CA ALA A 759 8.80 29.57 -7.35
C ALA A 759 10.08 30.39 -7.49
N ASN A 760 10.24 31.05 -8.64
CA ASN A 760 11.30 32.03 -8.85
C ASN A 760 11.00 33.30 -8.05
N GLY A 761 12.06 33.97 -7.59
CA GLY A 761 11.95 35.31 -7.02
C GLY A 761 12.16 36.37 -8.09
N ALA A 762 11.39 37.46 -8.04
CA ALA A 762 11.76 38.69 -8.74
C ALA A 762 13.09 39.24 -8.20
N ALA A 763 13.73 40.16 -8.91
CA ALA A 763 14.97 40.77 -8.44
C ALA A 763 14.82 41.29 -7.00
N GLY A 764 15.72 40.86 -6.10
CA GLY A 764 15.68 41.19 -4.67
C GLY A 764 14.82 40.27 -3.79
N ILE A 765 14.14 39.27 -4.36
CA ILE A 765 13.35 38.26 -3.64
C ILE A 765 14.01 36.89 -3.82
N SER A 766 14.10 36.09 -2.76
CA SER A 766 14.66 34.73 -2.82
C SER A 766 13.71 33.76 -3.54
N PRO A 767 14.21 32.79 -4.32
CA PRO A 767 13.40 31.67 -4.78
C PRO A 767 12.94 30.81 -3.60
N SER A 768 11.82 30.10 -3.77
CA SER A 768 11.21 29.30 -2.69
C SER A 768 10.77 27.91 -3.15
N LEU A 769 10.89 26.95 -2.24
CA LEU A 769 10.25 25.63 -2.30
C LEU A 769 9.04 25.65 -1.36
N ILE A 770 7.84 25.40 -1.90
CA ILE A 770 6.58 25.55 -1.16
C ILE A 770 5.76 24.28 -1.28
N PHE A 771 5.40 23.65 -0.15
CA PHE A 771 4.38 22.61 -0.13
C PHE A 771 3.01 23.30 -0.16
N THR A 772 2.26 23.12 -1.24
CA THR A 772 1.01 23.84 -1.52
C THR A 772 -0.01 22.93 -2.21
N GLY A 773 -1.23 23.40 -2.45
CA GLY A 773 -2.30 22.60 -3.03
C GLY A 773 -3.66 23.24 -2.84
N SER A 774 -4.72 22.55 -3.28
CA SER A 774 -6.09 23.01 -3.03
C SER A 774 -6.58 22.70 -1.61
N ASP A 775 -5.90 21.84 -0.87
CA ASP A 775 -6.30 21.53 0.49
C ASP A 775 -6.04 22.70 1.44
N THR A 776 -6.91 22.87 2.43
CA THR A 776 -6.82 23.95 3.43
C THR A 776 -5.52 23.93 4.21
N ASN A 777 -4.94 22.74 4.45
CA ASN A 777 -3.68 22.57 5.15
C ASN A 777 -2.81 21.56 4.41
N VAL A 778 -1.62 21.97 3.98
CA VAL A 778 -0.68 21.11 3.27
C VAL A 778 0.58 20.93 4.11
N GLN A 779 0.82 19.71 4.59
CA GLN A 779 2.06 19.37 5.31
C GLN A 779 3.15 18.94 4.31
N GLY A 780 4.38 19.42 4.52
CA GLY A 780 5.55 18.98 3.78
C GLY A 780 6.45 18.07 4.61
N THR A 781 7.03 17.04 3.99
CA THR A 781 8.02 16.16 4.64
C THR A 781 9.28 16.07 3.78
N ILE A 782 10.45 16.35 4.38
CA ILE A 782 11.77 16.08 3.79
C ILE A 782 12.47 15.06 4.68
N LYS A 783 12.83 13.90 4.13
CA LYS A 783 13.35 12.76 4.88
C LYS A 783 14.48 12.06 4.13
N THR A 784 15.54 11.69 4.84
CA THR A 784 16.62 10.84 4.32
C THR A 784 16.32 9.36 4.52
N LYS A 785 16.97 8.49 3.72
CA LYS A 785 16.89 7.02 3.88
C LYS A 785 18.08 6.54 4.72
N GLY A 786 17.83 5.64 5.68
CA GLY A 786 18.87 5.04 6.51
C GLY A 786 19.57 6.03 7.44
N THR A 787 20.89 5.93 7.58
CA THR A 787 21.73 6.78 8.43
C THR A 787 22.23 8.07 7.75
N GLY A 788 21.77 8.36 6.52
CA GLY A 788 22.18 9.55 5.78
C GLY A 788 21.63 10.86 6.40
N ALA A 789 22.39 11.94 6.31
CA ALA A 789 22.03 13.26 6.84
C ALA A 789 21.46 14.20 5.75
N LEU A 790 20.47 15.01 6.12
CA LEU A 790 20.10 16.20 5.34
C LEU A 790 21.06 17.33 5.75
N VAL A 791 21.87 17.80 4.81
CA VAL A 791 22.97 18.72 5.10
C VAL A 791 22.67 20.12 4.55
N PHE A 792 22.70 21.14 5.42
CA PHE A 792 22.65 22.54 5.04
C PHE A 792 24.05 23.15 5.12
N ARG A 793 24.59 23.61 3.99
CA ARG A 793 25.93 24.21 3.90
C ARG A 793 25.83 25.57 3.21
N PRO A 794 26.18 26.68 3.86
CA PRO A 794 26.30 27.95 3.17
C PRO A 794 27.45 27.88 2.15
N GLY A 795 27.30 28.55 0.99
CA GLY A 795 28.28 28.51 -0.10
C GLY A 795 29.57 29.32 0.14
N GLY A 796 29.56 30.24 1.11
CA GLY A 796 30.75 30.91 1.67
C GLY A 796 30.65 30.94 3.19
N ASP A 797 31.56 31.63 3.88
CA ASP A 797 31.53 31.84 5.34
C ASP A 797 30.36 32.76 5.78
N SER A 798 29.17 32.54 5.23
CA SER A 798 27.93 33.08 5.76
C SER A 798 27.75 32.52 7.17
N THR A 799 27.39 33.39 8.09
CA THR A 799 27.19 33.02 9.49
C THR A 799 26.06 32.00 9.63
N ILE A 800 25.04 31.97 8.75
CA ILE A 800 23.84 31.15 8.97
C ILE A 800 23.79 29.95 8.03
N SER A 801 23.80 28.73 8.59
CA SER A 801 23.57 27.49 7.84
C SER A 801 22.11 27.05 7.81
N PHE A 802 21.34 27.38 8.85
CA PHE A 802 19.93 27.05 8.97
C PHE A 802 19.18 28.12 9.78
N GLN A 803 17.98 28.47 9.32
CA GLN A 803 17.14 29.46 9.97
C GLN A 803 15.67 29.07 9.90
N LEU A 804 14.96 29.23 11.02
CA LEU A 804 13.51 29.14 11.08
C LEU A 804 12.93 30.52 11.35
N LYS A 805 11.95 30.91 10.53
CA LYS A 805 11.25 32.19 10.65
C LYS A 805 9.75 31.96 10.73
N GLN A 806 9.06 32.86 11.43
CA GLN A 806 7.61 32.94 11.41
C GLN A 806 7.12 33.59 10.10
N ALA A 807 5.82 33.51 9.83
CA ALA A 807 5.18 34.18 8.69
C ALA A 807 5.39 35.70 8.70
N SER A 808 5.57 36.29 9.89
CA SER A 808 5.95 37.70 10.09
C SER A 808 7.42 38.01 9.75
N ASN A 809 8.18 37.04 9.24
CA ASN A 809 9.63 37.10 8.98
C ASN A 809 10.50 37.24 10.25
N THR A 810 9.92 37.09 11.43
CA THR A 810 10.66 37.05 12.70
C THR A 810 11.46 35.76 12.81
N THR A 811 12.76 35.86 13.07
CA THR A 811 13.64 34.71 13.26
C THR A 811 13.42 34.08 14.64
N TYR A 812 13.26 32.76 14.68
CA TYR A 812 13.03 32.02 15.91
C TYR A 812 14.16 31.04 16.24
N VAL A 813 14.81 30.44 15.23
CA VAL A 813 15.98 29.58 15.43
C VAL A 813 17.05 29.92 14.39
N VAL A 814 18.30 30.00 14.83
CA VAL A 814 19.47 30.20 13.96
C VAL A 814 20.59 29.24 14.36
N ALA A 815 21.10 28.49 13.39
CA ALA A 815 22.37 27.81 13.51
C ALA A 815 23.45 28.66 12.83
N ASP A 816 24.38 29.17 13.64
CA ASP A 816 25.52 29.94 13.18
C ASP A 816 26.70 29.00 12.88
N SER A 817 26.99 28.78 11.59
CA SER A 817 28.05 27.87 11.13
C SER A 817 29.45 28.42 11.32
N VAL A 818 29.63 29.74 11.39
CA VAL A 818 30.97 30.35 11.53
C VAL A 818 31.41 30.29 12.99
N ASN A 819 30.53 30.69 13.90
CA ASN A 819 30.83 30.72 15.33
C ASN A 819 30.50 29.41 16.06
N GLN A 820 29.87 28.45 15.36
CA GLN A 820 29.40 27.16 15.91
C GLN A 820 28.40 27.34 17.06
N ARG A 821 27.37 28.15 16.83
CA ARG A 821 26.40 28.54 17.86
C ARG A 821 24.97 28.24 17.45
N LEU A 822 24.10 27.99 18.43
CA LEU A 822 22.66 27.82 18.26
C LEU A 822 21.91 28.81 19.14
N VAL A 823 20.94 29.54 18.57
CA VAL A 823 20.04 30.42 19.32
C VAL A 823 18.58 30.12 19.08
N VAL A 824 17.78 30.24 20.15
CA VAL A 824 16.31 30.15 20.13
C VAL A 824 15.69 31.43 20.70
N GLY A 825 14.70 31.97 19.99
CA GLY A 825 13.85 33.08 20.45
C GLY A 825 14.45 34.49 20.32
N GLN A 826 15.58 34.67 19.64
CA GLN A 826 16.22 35.98 19.44
C GLN A 826 16.47 36.28 17.96
N ALA A 827 16.30 37.55 17.58
CA ALA A 827 16.81 38.09 16.33
C ALA A 827 18.22 38.67 16.57
N GLY A 828 19.28 37.99 16.11
CA GLY A 828 20.66 38.44 16.24
C GLY A 828 21.67 37.29 16.25
N ALA A 829 22.96 37.62 16.09
CA ALA A 829 24.02 36.62 16.20
C ALA A 829 24.15 36.16 17.66
N PRO A 830 24.13 34.85 17.94
CA PRO A 830 24.39 34.35 19.29
C PRO A 830 25.77 34.76 19.78
N HIS A 831 25.89 35.05 21.07
CA HIS A 831 27.17 35.27 21.76
C HIS A 831 27.59 34.08 22.64
N SER A 832 26.74 33.05 22.76
CA SER A 832 27.03 31.78 23.44
C SER A 832 26.88 30.60 22.48
N THR A 833 27.53 29.47 22.76
CA THR A 833 27.39 28.23 21.97
C THR A 833 25.94 27.73 21.91
N LEU A 834 25.22 27.83 23.02
CA LEU A 834 23.77 27.67 23.09
C LEU A 834 23.17 28.90 23.79
N GLN A 835 22.23 29.56 23.12
CA GLN A 835 21.59 30.78 23.62
C GLN A 835 20.06 30.65 23.58
N SER A 836 19.42 31.05 24.68
CA SER A 836 17.96 31.17 24.77
C SER A 836 17.63 32.62 25.11
N ALA A 837 16.73 33.24 24.36
CA ALA A 837 16.25 34.58 24.65
C ALA A 837 15.36 34.65 25.91
N GLY A 838 14.74 33.51 26.26
CA GLY A 838 13.87 33.36 27.42
C GLY A 838 14.37 32.31 28.41
N SER A 839 13.50 31.92 29.34
CA SER A 839 13.78 30.86 30.32
C SER A 839 13.99 29.50 29.66
N PHE A 840 14.86 28.69 30.26
CA PHE A 840 15.01 27.27 29.92
C PHE A 840 14.50 26.40 31.09
N ALA A 841 13.89 25.25 30.77
CA ALA A 841 13.52 24.25 31.76
C ALA A 841 14.61 23.18 31.84
N ILE A 842 14.97 22.78 33.05
CA ILE A 842 15.86 21.64 33.33
C ILE A 842 15.11 20.60 34.16
N ALA A 843 15.58 19.35 34.13
CA ALA A 843 14.94 18.25 34.86
C ALA A 843 14.84 18.57 36.36
N TYR A 844 13.63 18.42 36.92
CA TYR A 844 13.34 18.62 38.33
C TYR A 844 12.64 17.39 38.88
N ILE A 845 13.19 16.82 39.96
CA ILE A 845 12.60 15.67 40.64
C ILE A 845 12.57 15.88 42.14
N VAL A 846 11.59 15.27 42.80
CA VAL A 846 11.41 15.32 44.25
C VAL A 846 11.70 13.96 44.86
N LYS A 847 12.35 13.94 46.02
CA LYS A 847 12.67 12.73 46.78
C LYS A 847 12.33 12.89 48.26
N THR A 848 11.97 11.78 48.88
CA THR A 848 11.68 11.68 50.33
C THR A 848 12.48 10.55 51.00
N ALA A 849 13.30 9.85 50.21
CA ALA A 849 14.13 8.71 50.62
C ALA A 849 15.51 8.83 49.97
N ALA A 850 16.47 8.02 50.43
CA ALA A 850 17.82 7.99 49.85
C ALA A 850 17.77 7.72 48.33
N TYR A 851 18.59 8.43 47.58
CA TYR A 851 18.52 8.41 46.12
C TYR A 851 19.90 8.58 45.46
N THR A 852 20.18 7.74 44.47
CA THR A 852 21.36 7.86 43.60
C THR A 852 20.98 8.62 42.33
N LEU A 853 21.67 9.73 42.07
CA LEU A 853 21.40 10.61 40.94
C LEU A 853 21.81 9.96 39.61
N GLY A 854 20.94 10.09 38.61
CA GLY A 854 21.13 9.57 37.25
C GLY A 854 21.55 10.63 36.24
N ALA A 855 21.87 10.19 35.02
CA ALA A 855 22.29 11.08 33.92
C ALA A 855 21.19 12.03 33.41
N SER A 856 19.92 11.76 33.73
CA SER A 856 18.76 12.58 33.38
C SER A 856 18.41 13.64 34.43
N ASP A 857 19.00 13.57 35.62
CA ASP A 857 18.68 14.50 36.70
C ASP A 857 19.44 15.82 36.51
N ALA A 858 18.86 16.91 37.00
CA ALA A 858 19.55 18.22 37.04
C ALA A 858 19.29 18.92 38.37
N VAL A 859 18.02 18.99 38.79
CA VAL A 859 17.62 19.49 40.11
C VAL A 859 16.91 18.38 40.88
N VAL A 860 17.43 18.05 42.07
CA VAL A 860 16.87 17.04 42.97
C VAL A 860 16.52 17.69 44.30
N ASP A 861 15.23 17.81 44.58
CA ASP A 861 14.72 18.37 45.83
C ASP A 861 14.29 17.27 46.80
N PHE A 862 14.97 17.20 47.93
CA PHE A 862 14.59 16.35 49.04
C PHE A 862 13.65 17.11 49.97
N THR A 863 12.37 16.72 49.97
CA THR A 863 11.31 17.45 50.69
C THR A 863 11.03 16.90 52.09
N SER A 864 11.59 15.74 52.43
CA SER A 864 11.53 15.16 53.78
C SER A 864 12.60 14.07 53.98
N GLY A 865 12.75 13.63 55.24
CA GLY A 865 13.67 12.55 55.63
C GLY A 865 15.10 13.02 55.95
N THR A 866 15.84 12.17 56.67
CA THR A 866 17.28 12.31 56.90
C THR A 866 17.99 11.20 56.13
N VAL A 867 18.52 11.54 54.95
CA VAL A 867 18.90 10.54 53.93
C VAL A 867 20.13 10.96 53.12
N ASN A 868 20.69 10.00 52.38
CA ASN A 868 21.81 10.24 51.46
C ASN A 868 21.33 10.57 50.05
N ALA A 869 21.95 11.59 49.45
CA ALA A 869 21.90 11.87 48.02
C ALA A 869 23.24 11.41 47.40
N THR A 870 23.24 10.30 46.68
CA THR A 870 24.46 9.71 46.12
C THR A 870 24.72 10.23 44.71
N LEU A 871 25.82 10.93 44.51
CA LEU A 871 26.27 11.37 43.19
C LEU A 871 26.75 10.17 42.35
N PRO A 872 26.53 10.17 41.03
CA PRO A 872 27.14 9.17 40.15
C PRO A 872 28.66 9.32 40.14
N THR A 873 29.37 8.39 39.48
CA THR A 873 30.81 8.56 39.26
C THR A 873 31.08 9.85 38.49
N SER A 874 31.99 10.69 38.99
CA SER A 874 32.47 11.89 38.28
C SER A 874 33.37 11.53 37.08
N ALA A 875 33.94 10.33 37.07
CA ALA A 875 34.81 9.84 36.01
C ALA A 875 34.08 9.76 34.67
N GLY A 876 34.65 10.41 33.64
CA GLY A 876 34.10 10.39 32.28
C GLY A 876 32.91 11.34 32.04
N ILE A 877 32.53 12.18 33.01
CA ILE A 877 31.38 13.11 32.89
C ILE A 877 31.75 14.56 33.23
N ALA A 878 32.98 15.00 32.90
CA ALA A 878 33.45 16.36 33.15
C ALA A 878 32.45 17.42 32.60
N GLY A 879 32.17 18.45 33.41
CA GLY A 879 31.18 19.48 33.11
C GLY A 879 29.73 19.14 33.47
N ARG A 880 29.41 17.91 33.89
CA ARG A 880 28.06 17.57 34.35
C ARG A 880 27.78 18.23 35.70
N GLU A 881 26.60 18.85 35.80
CA GLU A 881 26.17 19.57 37.00
C GLU A 881 24.90 18.99 37.62
N TYR A 882 24.82 19.06 38.95
CA TYR A 882 23.62 18.75 39.71
C TYR A 882 23.38 19.80 40.78
N LEU A 883 22.11 20.17 40.99
CA LEU A 883 21.65 20.95 42.13
C LEU A 883 20.88 20.02 43.07
N ILE A 884 21.37 19.85 44.29
CA ILE A 884 20.73 19.10 45.35
C ILE A 884 20.17 20.09 46.35
N LYS A 885 18.87 20.03 46.58
CA LYS A 885 18.13 20.91 47.49
C LYS A 885 17.56 20.08 48.65
N ASN A 886 17.62 20.64 49.85
CA ASN A 886 16.85 20.19 50.99
C ASN A 886 15.72 21.19 51.24
N SER A 887 14.49 20.90 50.81
CA SER A 887 13.31 21.67 51.17
C SER A 887 12.59 21.10 52.41
N GLY A 888 13.04 19.97 52.93
CA GLY A 888 12.53 19.33 54.15
C GLY A 888 13.23 19.77 55.43
N THR A 889 12.80 19.23 56.56
CA THR A 889 13.35 19.54 57.90
C THR A 889 14.47 18.58 58.35
N GLY A 890 14.68 17.46 57.64
CA GLY A 890 15.74 16.50 57.94
C GLY A 890 17.10 16.92 57.39
N VAL A 891 18.11 16.07 57.57
CA VAL A 891 19.48 16.31 57.07
C VAL A 891 19.72 15.52 55.80
N ILE A 892 20.12 16.20 54.73
CA ILE A 892 20.50 15.53 53.47
C ILE A 892 22.01 15.50 53.36
N THR A 893 22.57 14.30 53.30
CA THR A 893 24.02 14.10 53.14
C THR A 893 24.31 13.74 51.70
N VAL A 894 24.96 14.64 50.97
CA VAL A 894 25.45 14.37 49.61
C VAL A 894 26.72 13.53 49.73
N VAL A 895 26.74 12.37 49.08
CA VAL A 895 27.85 11.41 49.12
C VAL A 895 28.31 11.08 47.70
N THR A 896 29.56 10.65 47.57
CA THR A 896 30.18 10.28 46.28
C THR A 896 30.24 8.76 46.06
N THR A 897 30.66 8.37 44.86
CA THR A 897 30.96 6.98 44.50
C THR A 897 32.49 6.82 44.32
N SER A 898 33.02 5.60 44.47
CA SER A 898 34.42 5.24 44.12
C SER A 898 35.51 6.10 44.79
N SER A 899 35.35 6.43 46.07
CA SER A 899 36.31 7.25 46.85
C SER A 899 36.59 8.64 46.26
N GLN A 900 35.72 9.12 45.38
CA GLN A 900 35.78 10.48 44.85
C GLN A 900 35.47 11.48 45.96
N THR A 901 35.88 12.73 45.76
CA THR A 901 35.67 13.81 46.73
C THR A 901 34.78 14.91 46.17
N ILE A 902 34.19 15.70 47.08
CA ILE A 902 33.50 16.97 46.84
C ILE A 902 34.40 18.04 47.48
N ASP A 903 35.16 18.78 46.67
CA ASP A 903 36.20 19.74 47.14
C ASP A 903 37.12 19.17 48.23
N GLY A 904 37.63 17.95 48.01
CA GLY A 904 38.55 17.27 48.94
C GLY A 904 37.86 16.55 50.12
N ALA A 905 36.56 16.76 50.35
CA ALA A 905 35.79 16.05 51.36
C ALA A 905 35.07 14.81 50.77
N SER A 906 34.78 13.78 51.58
CA SER A 906 34.05 12.59 51.12
C SER A 906 32.53 12.81 51.03
N THR A 907 32.00 13.82 51.72
CA THR A 907 30.57 14.15 51.77
C THR A 907 30.33 15.65 51.89
N TYR A 908 29.11 16.10 51.59
CA TYR A 908 28.64 17.47 51.82
C TYR A 908 27.26 17.44 52.51
N SER A 909 27.11 18.11 53.65
CA SER A 909 25.85 18.06 54.43
C SER A 909 24.98 19.30 54.19
N LEU A 910 23.69 19.08 53.91
CA LEU A 910 22.64 20.08 53.89
C LEU A 910 21.80 19.94 55.17
N SER A 911 22.34 20.45 56.28
CA SER A 911 21.85 20.16 57.62
C SER A 911 20.61 20.94 58.06
N THR A 912 20.19 21.94 57.29
CA THR A 912 19.02 22.78 57.59
C THR A 912 18.11 22.91 56.38
N GLN A 913 16.83 23.17 56.65
CA GLN A 913 15.82 23.41 55.62
C GLN A 913 16.22 24.58 54.72
N TYR A 914 15.92 24.43 53.44
CA TYR A 914 16.22 25.38 52.36
C TYR A 914 17.70 25.53 52.01
N LYS A 915 18.56 24.63 52.46
CA LYS A 915 19.95 24.55 51.97
C LYS A 915 20.02 23.83 50.64
N TYR A 916 20.90 24.30 49.76
CA TYR A 916 21.25 23.59 48.53
C TYR A 916 22.76 23.57 48.31
N VAL A 917 23.19 22.62 47.48
CA VAL A 917 24.52 22.62 46.88
C VAL A 917 24.39 22.34 45.39
N ARG A 918 25.12 23.10 44.58
CA ARG A 918 25.33 22.83 43.16
C ARG A 918 26.75 22.33 43.00
N VAL A 919 26.88 21.15 42.42
CA VAL A 919 28.17 20.49 42.19
C VAL A 919 28.40 20.28 40.70
N GLN A 920 29.64 20.33 40.26
CA GLN A 920 30.07 20.03 38.89
C GLN A 920 31.16 18.95 38.91
N SER A 921 31.11 18.00 38.00
CA SER A 921 32.22 17.06 37.80
C SER A 921 33.38 17.73 37.07
N ASN A 922 34.61 17.53 37.55
CA ASN A 922 35.83 17.91 36.82
C ASN A 922 36.44 16.72 36.03
N GLY A 923 35.74 15.59 35.96
CA GLY A 923 36.21 14.36 35.31
C GLY A 923 36.93 13.38 36.23
N ALA A 924 37.22 13.73 37.48
CA ALA A 924 37.83 12.85 38.48
C ALA A 924 37.19 12.99 39.88
N ASN A 925 36.72 14.18 40.24
CA ASN A 925 36.06 14.53 41.50
C ASN A 925 34.90 15.50 41.24
N TRP A 926 34.18 15.85 42.30
CA TRP A 926 33.13 16.86 42.30
C TRP A 926 33.66 18.17 42.92
N ILE A 927 33.29 19.30 42.34
CA ILE A 927 33.59 20.64 42.88
C ILE A 927 32.30 21.37 43.20
N VAL A 928 32.27 22.17 44.27
CA VAL A 928 31.12 23.00 44.62
C VAL A 928 31.17 24.31 43.82
N ILE A 929 30.12 24.57 43.06
CA ILE A 929 29.99 25.78 42.23
C ILE A 929 28.88 26.73 42.70
N GLY A 930 28.19 26.38 43.81
CA GLY A 930 27.25 27.27 44.49
C GLY A 930 26.54 26.60 45.66
N ASN A 931 26.27 27.36 46.72
CA ASN A 931 25.51 26.94 47.91
C ASN A 931 24.95 28.17 48.64
N ASN A 932 24.11 27.99 49.66
CA ASN A 932 23.52 29.07 50.47
C ASN A 932 23.50 28.79 51.97
#